data_AF-A0A8J8MB09-F1
#
_entry.id   AF-A0A8J8MB09-F1
#
_cell.length_a   1.000
_cell.length_b   1.000
_cell.length_c   1.000
_cell.angle_alpha   90.00
_cell.angle_beta   90.00
_cell.angle_gamma   90.00
#
_symmetry.space_group_name_H-M   'P 1'
#
loop_
_entity.id
_entity.type
_entity.pdbx_description
1 polymer ?
#
loop_
_entity_poly.entity_id
_entity_poly.type
_entity_poly.pdbx_seq_one_letter_code
_entity_poly.pdbx_strand_id
1 'polypeptide(L)'
;MKRVNEFLYDDIGNAYERKNLYLKEIATLYNEYDETKDKSLLKKISKLKQNKKQHPYVIELDKYIEKEKIFNKELKGKERKYIDNLPKNLSHKMKRLKINLFLSEQRKDFYKDYVDISYEANYKYEKSLIEIDQLPSIIEHLEINEDELKKAKLSKKNINPSEQSKSKAELKAYITEQKKILDNNIEKLKTKRKHRQISKKALNEGIKELKIQSKENINVKSYEIPLKNAKELIKNKKFEINNNSKRKRMVLNANISDLRRKMPTEVENNVPYKGFLTFLLPGVGQLLNKQYIKGMLFFIISLFIYAVAIPYALGFGNYQGNGIAGLVSLAQGGRKIDKSLIFMIEGIIAIFMIVIGIILMYVSFKDVHHVEKDKIKGIRPKNWFETKTSISEDGFPYIASLPALLVTIFIVLVPITTAILLSFTGMDPKHQSKFTWIGLSNYKLIALGEGIAGSAFWLILGWTLVWTAVATTLAILIGFFLAILVNNERIKGKVIFRSIYLLPWAVPAFITIMFFSIMFSPNGAITEIISSIFGRQIVVKNDPNLSRIALILMQAWLGSSYIFLLSTGVLQAIPGDLYEAARIDGATAWQKLKRITLPIVLFQTAPLLVGQYTFNFNNFSIIYLFNSGGPFNPSKYGNLAGTTDLLISYIFKLTTENQYQSIGAAITVVISLGLMLFAFIGFKNSKAFKEEKL
;
A
#
# COMPACT_ATOMS: atom_id res chain seq x y z
N MET A 1 20.59 -12.52 -36.95
CA MET A 1 19.87 -13.38 -35.99
C MET A 1 20.86 -13.98 -35.01
N LYS A 2 20.62 -13.84 -33.69
CA LYS A 2 21.34 -14.58 -32.63
C LYS A 2 20.97 -16.08 -32.69
N ARG A 3 21.38 -16.88 -31.71
CA ARG A 3 20.98 -18.30 -31.59
C ARG A 3 19.46 -18.44 -31.40
N VAL A 4 18.89 -19.51 -31.93
CA VAL A 4 17.48 -19.86 -31.77
C VAL A 4 17.44 -21.13 -30.92
N ASN A 5 16.61 -21.16 -29.87
CA ASN A 5 16.51 -22.33 -28.99
C ASN A 5 15.87 -23.49 -29.73
N GLU A 6 16.32 -24.72 -29.50
CA GLU A 6 15.71 -25.92 -30.09
C GLU A 6 14.29 -26.15 -29.59
N PHE A 7 14.08 -26.04 -28.29
CA PHE A 7 12.78 -26.18 -27.63
C PHE A 7 12.15 -24.82 -27.33
N LEU A 8 10.81 -24.82 -27.33
CA LEU A 8 9.99 -23.77 -26.75
C LEU A 8 9.55 -24.19 -25.35
N TYR A 9 9.30 -23.22 -24.50
CA TYR A 9 8.82 -23.43 -23.15
C TYR A 9 7.50 -22.72 -22.97
N ASP A 10 6.58 -23.38 -22.27
CA ASP A 10 5.33 -22.80 -21.83
C ASP A 10 5.51 -22.00 -20.51
N ASP A 11 4.43 -21.41 -20.00
CA ASP A 11 4.49 -20.57 -18.78
C ASP A 11 4.82 -21.38 -17.51
N ILE A 12 4.71 -22.71 -17.57
CA ILE A 12 4.90 -23.65 -16.45
C ILE A 12 6.27 -24.34 -16.54
N GLY A 13 6.99 -24.19 -17.66
CA GLY A 13 8.32 -24.73 -17.91
C GLY A 13 8.35 -26.04 -18.68
N ASN A 14 7.22 -26.50 -19.22
CA ASN A 14 7.19 -27.70 -20.07
C ASN A 14 7.84 -27.39 -21.42
N ALA A 15 8.66 -28.32 -21.91
CA ALA A 15 9.35 -28.19 -23.19
C ALA A 15 8.47 -28.69 -24.34
N TYR A 16 8.49 -27.97 -25.45
CA TYR A 16 7.76 -28.27 -26.68
C TYR A 16 8.71 -28.20 -27.87
N GLU A 17 8.59 -29.15 -28.80
CA GLU A 17 9.30 -29.07 -30.07
C GLU A 17 8.79 -27.91 -30.93
N ARG A 18 9.64 -27.38 -31.81
CA ARG A 18 9.18 -26.38 -32.79
C ARG A 18 8.32 -27.03 -33.88
N LYS A 19 7.14 -26.45 -34.13
CA LYS A 19 6.36 -26.71 -35.35
C LYS A 19 6.97 -26.00 -36.56
N ASN A 20 7.66 -24.89 -36.35
CA ASN A 20 8.45 -24.24 -37.39
C ASN A 20 9.72 -25.02 -37.71
N LEU A 21 9.63 -25.89 -38.71
CA LEU A 21 10.72 -26.77 -39.14
C LEU A 21 11.96 -26.01 -39.63
N TYR A 22 11.78 -24.84 -40.25
CA TYR A 22 12.89 -23.98 -40.66
C TYR A 22 13.69 -23.46 -39.44
N LEU A 23 12.99 -23.01 -38.39
CA LEU A 23 13.65 -22.59 -37.15
C LEU A 23 14.22 -23.77 -36.36
N LYS A 24 13.59 -24.95 -36.44
CA LYS A 24 14.09 -26.20 -35.85
C LYS A 24 15.43 -26.58 -36.47
N GLU A 25 15.52 -26.62 -37.80
CA GLU A 25 16.77 -26.93 -38.54
C GLU A 25 17.89 -25.92 -38.24
N ILE A 26 17.55 -24.63 -38.11
CA ILE A 26 18.54 -23.62 -37.71
C ILE A 26 19.03 -23.87 -36.28
N ALA A 27 18.14 -24.22 -35.36
CA ALA A 27 18.48 -24.48 -33.96
C ALA A 27 19.36 -25.73 -33.81
N THR A 28 19.02 -26.83 -34.52
CA THR A 28 19.81 -28.07 -34.49
C THR A 28 21.22 -27.85 -35.04
N LEU A 29 21.37 -27.14 -36.16
CA LEU A 29 22.69 -26.80 -36.70
C LEU A 29 23.52 -25.91 -35.75
N TYR A 30 22.87 -25.03 -34.99
CA TYR A 30 23.56 -24.26 -33.95
C TYR A 30 24.02 -25.12 -32.77
N ASN A 31 23.22 -26.10 -32.34
CA ASN A 31 23.58 -27.03 -31.28
C ASN A 31 24.72 -27.97 -31.73
N GLU A 32 24.63 -28.52 -32.94
CA GLU A 32 25.69 -29.36 -33.53
C GLU A 32 27.00 -28.57 -33.67
N TYR A 33 26.93 -27.30 -34.06
CA TYR A 33 28.10 -26.41 -34.04
C TYR A 33 28.66 -26.20 -32.64
N ASP A 34 27.80 -26.10 -31.62
CA ASP A 34 28.25 -25.92 -30.24
C ASP A 34 28.99 -27.14 -29.70
N GLU A 35 28.59 -28.34 -30.11
CA GLU A 35 29.24 -29.62 -29.74
C GLU A 35 30.53 -29.86 -30.54
N THR A 36 30.48 -29.71 -31.86
CA THR A 36 31.58 -30.09 -32.76
C THR A 36 32.59 -28.97 -33.03
N LYS A 37 32.18 -27.71 -32.84
CA LYS A 37 32.90 -26.49 -33.27
C LYS A 37 33.24 -26.42 -34.76
N ASP A 38 32.56 -27.18 -35.62
CA ASP A 38 32.79 -27.17 -37.08
C ASP A 38 32.23 -25.90 -37.76
N LYS A 39 33.13 -25.02 -38.21
CA LYS A 39 32.78 -23.77 -38.92
C LYS A 39 32.02 -24.00 -40.23
N SER A 40 32.03 -25.20 -40.82
CA SER A 40 31.24 -25.53 -42.01
C SER A 40 29.72 -25.39 -41.76
N LEU A 41 29.27 -25.69 -40.53
CA LEU A 41 27.87 -25.58 -40.10
C LEU A 41 27.39 -24.13 -40.09
N LEU A 42 28.26 -23.17 -39.76
CA LEU A 42 27.92 -21.73 -39.85
C LEU A 42 27.65 -21.30 -41.30
N LYS A 43 28.37 -21.86 -42.28
CA LYS A 43 28.12 -21.62 -43.71
C LYS A 43 26.78 -22.25 -44.16
N LYS A 44 26.44 -23.45 -43.66
CA LYS A 44 25.13 -24.07 -43.91
C LYS A 44 23.99 -23.20 -43.36
N ILE A 45 24.12 -22.70 -42.13
CA ILE A 45 23.15 -21.79 -41.51
C ILE A 45 22.99 -20.49 -42.33
N SER A 46 24.10 -19.89 -42.82
CA SER A 46 23.99 -18.69 -43.64
C SER A 46 23.30 -18.95 -44.98
N LYS A 47 23.57 -20.11 -45.60
CA LYS A 47 22.92 -20.52 -46.86
C LYS A 47 21.43 -20.77 -46.67
N LEU A 48 21.03 -21.45 -45.60
CA LEU A 48 19.62 -21.63 -45.22
C LEU A 48 18.91 -20.30 -45.00
N LYS A 49 19.56 -19.33 -44.34
CA LYS A 49 19.00 -17.98 -44.12
C LYS A 49 18.83 -17.20 -45.42
N GLN A 50 19.77 -17.31 -46.36
CA GLN A 50 19.66 -16.68 -47.69
C GLN A 50 18.50 -17.30 -48.49
N ASN A 51 18.34 -18.62 -48.42
CA ASN A 51 17.33 -19.37 -49.17
C ASN A 51 16.02 -19.61 -48.38
N LYS A 52 15.72 -18.81 -47.35
CA LYS A 52 14.54 -18.99 -46.48
C LYS A 52 13.23 -19.24 -47.24
N LYS A 53 12.98 -18.46 -48.29
CA LYS A 53 11.74 -18.54 -49.09
C LYS A 53 11.59 -19.84 -49.89
N GLN A 54 12.68 -20.57 -50.10
CA GLN A 54 12.68 -21.85 -50.82
C GLN A 54 12.48 -23.05 -49.88
N HIS A 55 12.52 -22.85 -48.56
CA HIS A 55 12.36 -23.92 -47.59
C HIS A 55 10.93 -24.50 -47.64
N PRO A 56 10.73 -25.84 -47.71
CA PRO A 56 9.41 -26.47 -47.88
C PRO A 56 8.36 -25.99 -46.87
N TYR A 57 8.72 -25.98 -45.59
CA TYR A 57 7.85 -25.48 -44.52
C TYR A 57 7.46 -24.01 -44.70
N VAL A 58 8.36 -23.14 -45.16
CA VAL A 58 8.07 -21.70 -45.32
C VAL A 58 7.07 -21.50 -46.45
N ILE A 59 7.21 -22.24 -47.55
CA ILE A 59 6.26 -22.23 -48.67
C ILE A 59 4.87 -22.69 -48.21
N GLU A 60 4.81 -23.74 -47.41
CA GLU A 60 3.55 -24.26 -46.85
C GLU A 60 2.91 -23.27 -45.86
N LEU A 61 3.71 -22.68 -44.98
CA LEU A 61 3.27 -21.66 -44.03
C LEU A 61 2.73 -20.43 -44.77
N ASP A 62 3.40 -19.96 -45.83
CA ASP A 62 2.95 -18.81 -46.64
C ASP A 62 1.62 -19.12 -47.33
N LYS A 63 1.44 -20.32 -47.89
CA LYS A 63 0.15 -20.78 -48.44
C LYS A 63 -0.95 -20.78 -47.39
N TYR A 64 -0.65 -21.26 -46.18
CA TYR A 64 -1.58 -21.22 -45.06
C TYR A 64 -1.96 -19.77 -44.68
N ILE A 65 -0.98 -18.87 -44.57
CA ILE A 65 -1.21 -17.45 -44.23
C ILE A 65 -2.10 -16.77 -45.26
N GLU A 66 -1.92 -17.05 -46.56
CA GLU A 66 -2.79 -16.52 -47.61
C GLU A 66 -4.22 -17.05 -47.51
N LYS A 67 -4.39 -18.37 -47.32
CA LYS A 67 -5.70 -18.98 -47.09
C LYS A 67 -6.38 -18.41 -45.84
N GLU A 68 -5.63 -18.21 -44.76
CA GLU A 68 -6.13 -17.61 -43.51
C GLU A 68 -6.59 -16.17 -43.75
N LYS A 69 -5.88 -15.39 -44.56
CA LYS A 69 -6.26 -14.01 -44.93
C LYS A 69 -7.56 -13.99 -45.73
N ILE A 70 -7.72 -14.89 -46.70
CA ILE A 70 -8.94 -15.05 -47.50
C ILE A 70 -10.11 -15.45 -46.59
N PHE A 71 -9.92 -16.51 -45.79
CA PHE A 71 -10.91 -16.97 -44.82
C PHE A 71 -11.37 -15.86 -43.87
N ASN A 72 -10.45 -15.08 -43.31
CA ASN A 72 -10.80 -13.98 -42.41
C ASN A 72 -11.60 -12.86 -43.12
N LYS A 73 -11.38 -12.64 -44.42
CA LYS A 73 -12.15 -11.68 -45.22
C LYS A 73 -13.58 -12.21 -45.47
N GLU A 74 -13.71 -13.47 -45.83
CA GLU A 74 -15.01 -14.14 -46.01
C GLU A 74 -15.80 -14.24 -44.71
N LEU A 75 -15.11 -14.55 -43.61
CA LEU A 75 -15.70 -14.67 -42.28
C LEU A 75 -16.37 -13.36 -41.84
N LYS A 76 -15.77 -12.20 -42.13
CA LYS A 76 -16.41 -10.89 -41.88
C LYS A 76 -17.70 -10.71 -42.67
N GLY A 77 -17.78 -11.23 -43.90
CA GLY A 77 -19.00 -11.22 -44.70
C GLY A 77 -20.08 -12.13 -44.11
N LYS A 78 -19.69 -13.35 -43.71
CA LYS A 78 -20.58 -14.30 -43.02
C LYS A 78 -21.08 -13.76 -41.68
N GLU A 79 -20.22 -13.10 -40.91
CA GLU A 79 -20.55 -12.44 -39.64
C GLU A 79 -21.64 -11.38 -39.83
N ARG A 80 -21.51 -10.51 -40.83
CA ARG A 80 -22.53 -9.50 -41.14
C ARG A 80 -23.88 -10.13 -41.48
N LYS A 81 -23.90 -11.13 -42.37
CA LYS A 81 -25.12 -11.87 -42.73
C LYS A 81 -25.77 -12.54 -41.51
N TYR A 82 -24.96 -13.12 -40.63
CA TYR A 82 -25.45 -13.72 -39.39
C TYR A 82 -26.06 -12.67 -38.45
N ILE A 83 -25.41 -11.51 -38.29
CA ILE A 83 -25.91 -10.39 -37.49
C ILE A 83 -27.27 -9.88 -38.01
N ASP A 84 -27.44 -9.77 -39.33
CA ASP A 84 -28.69 -9.31 -39.94
C ASP A 84 -29.86 -10.29 -39.71
N ASN A 85 -29.56 -11.59 -39.64
CA ASN A 85 -30.54 -12.64 -39.35
C ASN A 85 -30.87 -12.80 -37.86
N LEU A 86 -30.13 -12.15 -36.95
CA LEU A 86 -30.41 -12.25 -35.51
C LEU A 86 -31.67 -11.45 -35.14
N PRO A 87 -32.53 -11.99 -34.24
CA PRO A 87 -33.69 -11.27 -33.75
C PRO A 87 -33.33 -9.88 -33.16
N LYS A 88 -34.04 -8.84 -33.62
CA LYS A 88 -33.75 -7.45 -33.24
C LYS A 88 -33.89 -7.20 -31.73
N ASN A 89 -34.78 -7.95 -31.07
CA ASN A 89 -35.14 -7.83 -29.64
C ASN A 89 -34.14 -8.49 -28.66
N LEU A 90 -33.05 -9.08 -29.13
CA LEU A 90 -32.03 -9.70 -28.27
C LEU A 90 -31.20 -8.64 -27.51
N SER A 91 -30.79 -8.96 -26.29
CA SER A 91 -29.87 -8.12 -25.53
C SER A 91 -28.49 -8.05 -26.19
N HIS A 92 -27.76 -6.96 -25.96
CA HIS A 92 -26.41 -6.80 -26.51
C HIS A 92 -25.45 -7.91 -26.06
N LYS A 93 -25.60 -8.39 -24.81
CA LYS A 93 -24.81 -9.51 -24.28
C LYS A 93 -25.12 -10.80 -25.02
N MET A 94 -26.40 -11.09 -25.27
CA MET A 94 -26.84 -12.28 -25.99
C MET A 94 -26.34 -12.30 -27.44
N LYS A 95 -26.52 -11.19 -28.16
CA LYS A 95 -26.02 -11.03 -29.53
C LYS A 95 -24.53 -11.35 -29.62
N ARG A 96 -23.73 -10.78 -28.72
CA ARG A 96 -22.28 -11.01 -28.68
C ARG A 96 -21.91 -12.48 -28.46
N LEU A 97 -22.61 -13.19 -27.59
CA LEU A 97 -22.34 -14.62 -27.34
C LEU A 97 -22.73 -15.49 -28.53
N LYS A 98 -23.90 -15.26 -29.15
CA LYS A 98 -24.35 -15.99 -30.35
C LYS A 98 -23.40 -15.76 -31.54
N ILE A 99 -22.94 -14.51 -31.75
CA ILE A 99 -21.93 -14.19 -32.75
C ILE A 99 -20.61 -14.92 -32.46
N ASN A 100 -20.14 -14.89 -31.21
CA ASN A 100 -18.90 -15.59 -30.84
C ASN A 100 -18.99 -17.10 -31.07
N LEU A 101 -20.12 -17.73 -30.76
CA LEU A 101 -20.36 -19.15 -30.99
C LEU A 101 -20.28 -19.46 -32.50
N PHE A 102 -21.04 -18.72 -33.32
CA PHE A 102 -21.00 -18.87 -34.78
C PHE A 102 -19.59 -18.69 -35.35
N LEU A 103 -18.86 -17.68 -34.91
CA LEU A 103 -17.48 -17.45 -35.34
C LEU A 103 -16.55 -18.59 -34.91
N SER A 104 -16.79 -19.20 -33.74
CA SER A 104 -15.99 -20.31 -33.24
C SER A 104 -16.22 -21.57 -34.07
N GLU A 105 -17.46 -21.86 -34.46
CA GLU A 105 -17.80 -22.97 -35.37
C GLU A 105 -17.06 -22.84 -36.71
N GLN A 106 -17.17 -21.67 -37.35
CA GLN A 106 -16.48 -21.41 -38.62
C GLN A 106 -14.95 -21.52 -38.50
N ARG A 107 -14.39 -21.07 -37.37
CA ARG A 107 -12.94 -21.17 -37.10
C ARG A 107 -12.50 -22.60 -36.85
N LYS A 108 -13.27 -23.38 -36.08
CA LYS A 108 -12.99 -24.80 -35.84
C LYS A 108 -12.85 -25.55 -37.16
N ASP A 109 -13.81 -25.34 -38.07
CA ASP A 109 -13.84 -26.04 -39.36
C ASP A 109 -12.68 -25.65 -40.28
N PHE A 110 -12.19 -24.41 -40.19
CA PHE A 110 -11.03 -23.95 -40.96
C PHE A 110 -9.70 -24.39 -40.36
N TYR A 111 -9.48 -24.20 -39.06
CA TYR A 111 -8.16 -24.43 -38.44
C TYR A 111 -7.83 -25.90 -38.19
N LYS A 112 -8.83 -26.80 -38.21
CA LYS A 112 -8.60 -28.25 -38.02
C LYS A 112 -7.56 -28.82 -38.99
N ASP A 113 -7.53 -28.33 -40.23
CA ASP A 113 -6.66 -28.83 -41.29
C ASP A 113 -5.23 -28.24 -41.22
N TYR A 114 -4.98 -27.31 -40.29
CA TYR A 114 -3.72 -26.55 -40.19
C TYR A 114 -3.09 -26.61 -38.80
N VAL A 115 -3.60 -27.47 -37.91
CA VAL A 115 -3.12 -27.63 -36.53
C VAL A 115 -1.61 -27.91 -36.49
N ASP A 116 -1.09 -28.70 -37.44
CA ASP A 116 0.31 -29.12 -37.47
C ASP A 116 1.27 -28.10 -38.09
N ILE A 117 0.76 -27.14 -38.87
CA ILE A 117 1.58 -26.11 -39.51
C ILE A 117 2.13 -25.12 -38.49
N SER A 118 1.33 -24.72 -37.49
CA SER A 118 1.77 -23.76 -36.49
C SER A 118 1.04 -23.87 -35.15
N TYR A 119 1.72 -23.49 -34.06
CA TYR A 119 1.09 -23.38 -32.75
C TYR A 119 -0.01 -22.32 -32.69
N GLU A 120 -0.01 -21.33 -33.58
CA GLU A 120 -1.08 -20.32 -33.63
C GLU A 120 -2.36 -20.88 -34.26
N ALA A 121 -2.24 -21.70 -35.30
CA ALA A 121 -3.38 -22.43 -35.87
C ALA A 121 -3.97 -23.41 -34.85
N ASN A 122 -3.11 -24.19 -34.18
CA ASN A 122 -3.51 -25.08 -33.09
C ASN A 122 -4.24 -24.33 -31.97
N TYR A 123 -3.69 -23.19 -31.52
CA TYR A 123 -4.34 -22.35 -30.52
C TYR A 123 -5.72 -21.87 -30.91
N LYS A 124 -5.91 -21.46 -32.17
CA LYS A 124 -7.23 -21.00 -32.64
C LYS A 124 -8.22 -22.14 -32.75
N TYR A 125 -7.78 -23.32 -33.16
CA TYR A 125 -8.61 -24.53 -33.21
C TYR A 125 -9.09 -24.95 -31.81
N GLU A 126 -8.15 -25.19 -30.89
CA GLU A 126 -8.45 -25.62 -29.51
C GLU A 126 -9.29 -24.58 -28.75
N LYS A 127 -8.99 -23.29 -28.95
CA LYS A 127 -9.79 -22.22 -28.38
C LYS A 127 -11.24 -22.29 -28.88
N SER A 128 -11.44 -22.53 -30.17
CA SER A 128 -12.78 -22.66 -30.74
C SER A 128 -13.53 -23.89 -30.21
N LEU A 129 -12.85 -25.00 -29.92
CA LEU A 129 -13.47 -26.15 -29.25
C LEU A 129 -14.00 -25.78 -27.85
N ILE A 130 -13.18 -25.12 -27.02
CA ILE A 130 -13.59 -24.66 -25.69
C ILE A 130 -14.77 -23.68 -25.77
N GLU A 131 -14.73 -22.76 -26.74
CA GLU A 131 -15.82 -21.79 -26.95
C GLU A 131 -17.12 -22.51 -27.38
N ILE A 132 -17.06 -23.49 -28.28
CA ILE A 132 -18.22 -24.27 -28.74
C ILE A 132 -18.82 -25.14 -27.62
N ASP A 133 -17.98 -25.72 -26.76
CA ASP A 133 -18.41 -26.53 -25.62
C ASP A 133 -19.18 -25.69 -24.58
N GLN A 134 -18.65 -24.51 -24.24
CA GLN A 134 -19.13 -23.76 -23.06
C GLN A 134 -20.11 -22.64 -23.38
N LEU A 135 -20.04 -22.00 -24.56
CA LEU A 135 -20.93 -20.88 -24.92
C LEU A 135 -22.41 -21.29 -24.97
N PRO A 136 -22.83 -22.46 -25.48
CA PRO A 136 -24.24 -22.86 -25.51
C PRO A 136 -24.90 -22.83 -24.12
N SER A 137 -24.25 -23.41 -23.09
CA SER A 137 -24.75 -23.37 -21.71
C SER A 137 -24.88 -21.94 -21.16
N ILE A 138 -23.99 -21.04 -21.55
CA ILE A 138 -24.04 -19.62 -21.12
C ILE A 138 -25.20 -18.90 -21.81
N ILE A 139 -25.40 -19.16 -23.11
CA ILE A 139 -26.47 -18.61 -23.93
C ILE A 139 -27.83 -19.07 -23.40
N GLU A 140 -28.02 -20.38 -23.22
CA GLU A 140 -29.26 -20.96 -22.69
C GLU A 140 -29.62 -20.37 -21.32
N HIS A 141 -28.66 -20.32 -20.39
CA HIS A 141 -28.88 -19.73 -19.07
C HIS A 141 -29.27 -18.24 -19.17
N LEU A 142 -28.65 -17.46 -20.06
CA LEU A 142 -29.03 -16.07 -20.26
C LEU A 142 -30.41 -15.93 -20.90
N GLU A 143 -30.77 -16.82 -21.82
CA GLU A 143 -32.04 -16.81 -22.55
C GLU A 143 -33.21 -17.08 -21.60
N ILE A 144 -33.09 -18.13 -20.78
CA ILE A 144 -34.06 -18.47 -19.73
C ILE A 144 -34.26 -17.28 -18.78
N ASN A 145 -33.17 -16.71 -18.27
CA ASN A 145 -33.28 -15.62 -17.30
C ASN A 145 -33.80 -14.30 -17.90
N GLU A 146 -33.48 -14.00 -19.16
CA GLU A 146 -34.03 -12.83 -19.85
C GLU A 146 -35.53 -13.00 -20.14
N ASP A 147 -35.97 -14.22 -20.49
CA ASP A 147 -37.38 -14.54 -20.68
C ASP A 147 -38.17 -14.46 -19.36
N GLU A 148 -37.67 -15.09 -18.30
CA GLU A 148 -38.26 -14.99 -16.96
C GLU A 148 -38.29 -13.54 -16.45
N LEU A 149 -37.28 -12.74 -16.74
CA LEU A 149 -37.29 -11.32 -16.41
C LEU A 149 -38.37 -10.56 -17.18
N LYS A 150 -38.62 -10.90 -18.46
CA LYS A 150 -39.72 -10.32 -19.25
C LYS A 150 -41.07 -10.74 -18.66
N LYS A 151 -41.26 -12.03 -18.36
CA LYS A 151 -42.45 -12.57 -17.70
C LYS A 151 -42.71 -11.87 -16.36
N ALA A 152 -41.71 -11.75 -15.50
CA ALA A 152 -41.85 -11.07 -14.21
C ALA A 152 -42.20 -9.58 -14.35
N LYS A 153 -41.67 -8.89 -15.37
CA LYS A 153 -42.06 -7.49 -15.67
C LYS A 153 -43.51 -7.38 -16.15
N LEU A 154 -43.97 -8.32 -16.98
CA LEU A 154 -45.35 -8.38 -17.43
C LEU A 154 -46.30 -8.70 -16.27
N SER A 155 -45.98 -9.70 -15.44
CA SER A 155 -46.73 -10.03 -14.23
C SER A 155 -46.82 -8.84 -13.29
N LYS A 156 -45.74 -8.06 -13.13
CA LYS A 156 -45.77 -6.82 -12.34
C LYS A 156 -46.70 -5.75 -12.91
N LYS A 157 -46.81 -5.66 -14.24
CA LYS A 157 -47.68 -4.70 -14.93
C LYS A 157 -49.16 -5.09 -14.81
N ASN A 158 -49.45 -6.40 -14.83
CA ASN A 158 -50.80 -6.96 -14.87
C ASN A 158 -51.30 -7.44 -13.49
N ILE A 159 -50.87 -6.82 -12.38
CA ILE A 159 -51.29 -7.23 -11.03
C ILE A 159 -52.76 -6.84 -10.79
N ASN A 160 -53.56 -7.79 -10.30
CA ASN A 160 -54.94 -7.54 -9.87
C ASN A 160 -54.97 -6.77 -8.53
N PRO A 161 -55.58 -5.57 -8.46
CA PRO A 161 -55.68 -4.80 -7.22
C PRO A 161 -56.44 -5.50 -6.08
N SER A 162 -57.42 -6.33 -6.43
CA SER A 162 -58.24 -7.07 -5.45
C SER A 162 -57.40 -8.13 -4.71
N GLU A 163 -56.68 -8.95 -5.48
CA GLU A 163 -55.77 -9.98 -4.96
C GLU A 163 -54.66 -9.36 -4.11
N GLN A 164 -54.07 -8.25 -4.57
CA GLN A 164 -53.03 -7.55 -3.82
C GLN A 164 -53.54 -7.02 -2.46
N SER A 165 -54.79 -6.57 -2.40
CA SER A 165 -55.40 -6.09 -1.16
C SER A 165 -55.68 -7.24 -0.19
N LYS A 166 -56.15 -8.38 -0.72
CA LYS A 166 -56.35 -9.63 0.04
C LYS A 166 -55.04 -10.13 0.67
N SER A 167 -53.96 -10.29 -0.10
CA SER A 167 -52.67 -10.76 0.43
C SER A 167 -52.06 -9.81 1.46
N LYS A 168 -52.31 -8.49 1.35
CA LYS A 168 -51.88 -7.51 2.37
C LYS A 168 -52.66 -7.67 3.68
N ALA A 169 -53.96 -7.96 3.61
CA ALA A 169 -54.77 -8.22 4.80
C ALA A 169 -54.36 -9.53 5.49
N GLU A 170 -54.13 -10.59 4.71
CA GLU A 170 -53.61 -11.88 5.20
C GLU A 170 -52.25 -11.73 5.90
N LEU A 171 -51.33 -10.94 5.32
CA LEU A 171 -50.04 -10.67 5.98
C LEU A 171 -50.20 -9.95 7.32
N LYS A 172 -51.12 -8.97 7.42
CA LYS A 172 -51.38 -8.27 8.69
C LYS A 172 -51.93 -9.21 9.77
N ALA A 173 -52.84 -10.11 9.39
CA ALA A 173 -53.34 -11.14 10.29
C ALA A 173 -52.20 -12.08 10.74
N TYR A 174 -51.38 -12.55 9.80
CA TYR A 174 -50.24 -13.44 10.07
C TYR A 174 -49.19 -12.79 10.99
N ILE A 175 -48.87 -11.50 10.81
CA ILE A 175 -47.96 -10.78 11.71
C ILE A 175 -48.50 -10.76 13.15
N THR A 176 -49.81 -10.59 13.30
CA THR A 176 -50.46 -10.55 14.63
C THR A 176 -50.40 -11.91 15.30
N GLU A 177 -50.62 -12.98 14.54
CA GLU A 177 -50.48 -14.36 15.00
C GLU A 177 -49.02 -14.70 15.38
N GLN A 178 -48.05 -14.38 14.53
CA GLN A 178 -46.63 -14.64 14.79
C GLN A 178 -46.11 -13.88 16.02
N LYS A 179 -46.62 -12.67 16.30
CA LYS A 179 -46.31 -11.95 17.54
C LYS A 179 -46.82 -12.70 18.78
N LYS A 180 -48.07 -13.18 18.76
CA LYS A 180 -48.63 -13.99 19.86
C LYS A 180 -47.81 -15.26 20.10
N ILE A 181 -47.42 -15.96 19.04
CA ILE A 181 -46.56 -17.16 19.14
C ILE A 181 -45.20 -16.82 19.73
N LEU A 182 -44.57 -15.73 19.27
CA LEU A 182 -43.27 -15.28 19.76
C LEU A 182 -43.33 -14.94 21.26
N ASP A 183 -44.33 -14.17 21.69
CA ASP A 183 -44.50 -13.78 23.08
C ASP A 183 -44.69 -15.00 23.99
N ASN A 184 -45.57 -15.94 23.59
CA ASN A 184 -45.77 -17.20 24.31
C ASN A 184 -44.47 -18.03 24.43
N ASN A 185 -43.67 -18.10 23.37
CA ASN A 185 -42.41 -18.86 23.40
C ASN A 185 -41.33 -18.18 24.24
N ILE A 186 -41.28 -16.84 24.24
CA ILE A 186 -40.39 -16.06 25.12
C ILE A 186 -40.79 -16.27 26.58
N GLU A 187 -42.09 -16.27 26.90
CA GLU A 187 -42.57 -16.58 28.25
C GLU A 187 -42.17 -17.98 28.69
N LYS A 188 -42.33 -18.99 27.83
CA LYS A 188 -41.86 -20.36 28.11
C LYS A 188 -40.35 -20.43 28.41
N LEU A 189 -39.52 -19.65 27.71
CA LEU A 189 -38.08 -19.60 28.02
C LEU A 189 -37.81 -18.88 29.36
N LYS A 190 -38.55 -17.80 29.65
CA LYS A 190 -38.45 -17.09 30.94
C LYS A 190 -38.87 -18.00 32.11
N THR A 191 -39.92 -18.81 31.96
CA THR A 191 -40.35 -19.77 33.00
C THR A 191 -39.31 -20.88 33.19
N LYS A 192 -38.78 -21.47 32.11
CA LYS A 192 -37.64 -22.43 32.21
C LYS A 192 -36.44 -21.84 32.95
N ARG A 193 -36.13 -20.56 32.74
CA ARG A 193 -35.07 -19.86 33.49
C ARG A 193 -35.45 -19.66 34.97
N LYS A 194 -36.71 -19.32 35.27
CA LYS A 194 -37.24 -19.18 36.64
C LYS A 194 -37.10 -20.50 37.42
N HIS A 195 -37.38 -21.63 36.76
CA HIS A 195 -37.18 -22.98 37.31
C HIS A 195 -35.73 -23.50 37.24
N ARG A 196 -34.75 -22.65 36.90
CA ARG A 196 -33.31 -22.97 36.79
C ARG A 196 -32.96 -24.11 35.81
N GLN A 197 -33.83 -24.41 34.85
CA GLN A 197 -33.59 -25.44 33.82
C GLN A 197 -32.64 -24.99 32.71
N ILE A 198 -32.44 -23.67 32.54
CA ILE A 198 -31.54 -23.07 31.53
C ILE A 198 -30.70 -21.93 32.13
N SER A 199 -29.53 -21.69 31.54
CA SER A 199 -28.63 -20.59 31.94
C SER A 199 -29.11 -19.21 31.45
N LYS A 200 -28.60 -18.12 32.02
CA LYS A 200 -28.89 -16.74 31.56
C LYS A 200 -28.42 -16.51 30.11
N LYS A 201 -27.29 -17.11 29.72
CA LYS A 201 -26.77 -17.04 28.34
C LYS A 201 -27.72 -17.77 27.38
N ALA A 202 -28.17 -18.97 27.74
CA ALA A 202 -29.12 -19.75 26.95
C ALA A 202 -30.47 -19.03 26.76
N LEU A 203 -30.97 -18.35 27.80
CA LEU A 203 -32.17 -17.49 27.68
C LEU A 203 -31.98 -16.38 26.65
N ASN A 204 -30.86 -15.65 26.73
CA ASN A 204 -30.59 -14.51 25.84
C ASN A 204 -30.45 -14.96 24.37
N GLU A 205 -29.71 -16.04 24.11
CA GLU A 205 -29.57 -16.59 22.75
C GLU A 205 -30.90 -17.19 22.24
N GLY A 206 -31.64 -17.93 23.07
CA GLY A 206 -32.94 -18.49 22.67
C GLY A 206 -33.98 -17.43 22.32
N ILE A 207 -34.03 -16.31 23.06
CA ILE A 207 -34.91 -15.18 22.70
C ILE A 207 -34.48 -14.56 21.36
N LYS A 208 -33.17 -14.45 21.11
CA LYS A 208 -32.63 -13.90 19.87
C LYS A 208 -32.99 -14.80 18.68
N GLU A 209 -32.85 -16.11 18.83
CA GLU A 209 -33.20 -17.11 17.82
C GLU A 209 -34.70 -17.08 17.48
N LEU A 210 -35.57 -17.06 18.49
CA LEU A 210 -37.03 -16.95 18.28
C LEU A 210 -37.42 -15.66 17.55
N LYS A 211 -36.77 -14.53 17.85
CA LYS A 211 -36.99 -13.27 17.14
C LYS A 211 -36.56 -13.34 15.67
N ILE A 212 -35.43 -14.00 15.39
CA ILE A 212 -34.95 -14.22 14.02
C ILE A 212 -35.95 -15.10 13.26
N GLN A 213 -36.35 -16.24 13.84
CA GLN A 213 -37.29 -17.17 13.22
C GLN A 213 -38.65 -16.52 12.93
N SER A 214 -39.21 -15.77 13.89
CA SER A 214 -40.47 -15.03 13.69
C SER A 214 -40.35 -14.01 12.54
N LYS A 215 -39.22 -13.30 12.46
CA LYS A 215 -38.95 -12.34 11.38
C LYS A 215 -38.82 -13.02 10.02
N GLU A 216 -38.17 -14.18 9.96
CA GLU A 216 -38.05 -14.98 8.74
C GLU A 216 -39.40 -15.49 8.26
N ASN A 217 -40.23 -16.05 9.14
CA ASN A 217 -41.59 -16.49 8.83
C ASN A 217 -42.44 -15.35 8.23
N ILE A 218 -42.41 -14.16 8.86
CA ILE A 218 -43.12 -12.98 8.35
C ILE A 218 -42.58 -12.56 6.99
N ASN A 219 -41.26 -12.61 6.78
CA ASN A 219 -40.65 -12.30 5.50
C ASN A 219 -41.09 -13.29 4.42
N VAL A 220 -41.11 -14.60 4.70
CA VAL A 220 -41.60 -15.63 3.77
C VAL A 220 -43.04 -15.34 3.36
N LYS A 221 -43.93 -15.12 4.33
CA LYS A 221 -45.34 -14.77 4.07
C LYS A 221 -45.47 -13.49 3.24
N SER A 222 -44.60 -12.51 3.46
CA SER A 222 -44.66 -11.25 2.74
C SER A 222 -44.37 -11.39 1.23
N TYR A 223 -43.70 -12.45 0.80
CA TYR A 223 -43.49 -12.75 -0.63
C TYR A 223 -44.74 -13.28 -1.32
N GLU A 224 -45.81 -13.61 -0.61
CA GLU A 224 -47.11 -13.91 -1.24
C GLU A 224 -47.76 -12.65 -1.82
N ILE A 225 -47.38 -11.45 -1.37
CA ILE A 225 -47.88 -10.20 -1.94
C ILE A 225 -47.40 -10.10 -3.40
N PRO A 226 -48.30 -10.07 -4.40
CA PRO A 226 -47.92 -10.15 -5.81
C PRO A 226 -46.91 -9.08 -6.24
N LEU A 227 -47.10 -7.84 -5.77
CA LEU A 227 -46.18 -6.73 -6.07
C LEU A 227 -44.80 -6.91 -5.43
N LYS A 228 -44.73 -7.43 -4.20
CA LYS A 228 -43.45 -7.65 -3.51
C LYS A 228 -42.71 -8.81 -4.17
N ASN A 229 -43.40 -9.91 -4.45
CA ASN A 229 -42.87 -11.05 -5.19
C ASN A 229 -42.28 -10.63 -6.53
N ALA A 230 -43.08 -9.96 -7.36
CA ALA A 230 -42.65 -9.56 -8.69
C ALA A 230 -41.44 -8.60 -8.67
N LYS A 231 -41.37 -7.68 -7.69
CA LYS A 231 -40.20 -6.81 -7.51
C LYS A 231 -38.94 -7.60 -7.14
N GLU A 232 -39.05 -8.57 -6.24
CA GLU A 232 -37.92 -9.38 -5.79
C GLU A 232 -37.46 -10.38 -6.85
N LEU A 233 -38.39 -11.00 -7.59
CA LEU A 233 -38.07 -11.80 -8.78
C LEU A 233 -37.33 -10.97 -9.83
N ILE A 234 -37.79 -9.75 -10.15
CA ILE A 234 -37.09 -8.85 -11.08
C ILE A 234 -35.67 -8.54 -10.58
N LYS A 235 -35.51 -8.27 -9.29
CA LYS A 235 -34.22 -7.98 -8.67
C LYS A 235 -33.29 -9.19 -8.74
N ASN A 236 -33.79 -10.37 -8.40
CA ASN A 236 -33.05 -11.63 -8.47
C ASN A 236 -32.62 -11.94 -9.91
N LYS A 237 -33.54 -11.88 -10.88
CA LYS A 237 -33.22 -12.16 -12.28
C LYS A 237 -32.23 -11.16 -12.87
N LYS A 238 -32.33 -9.88 -12.51
CA LYS A 238 -31.28 -8.88 -12.86
C LYS A 238 -29.91 -9.24 -12.26
N PHE A 239 -29.89 -9.74 -11.02
CA PHE A 239 -28.67 -10.19 -10.37
C PHE A 239 -28.09 -11.42 -11.08
N GLU A 240 -28.89 -12.44 -11.38
CA GLU A 240 -28.46 -13.66 -12.08
C GLU A 240 -27.89 -13.36 -13.47
N ILE A 241 -28.58 -12.53 -14.27
CA ILE A 241 -28.13 -12.10 -15.61
C ILE A 241 -26.79 -11.35 -15.56
N ASN A 242 -26.54 -10.60 -14.48
CA ASN A 242 -25.32 -9.80 -14.36
C ASN A 242 -24.17 -10.61 -13.76
N ASN A 243 -24.42 -11.27 -12.63
CA ASN A 243 -23.38 -11.89 -11.82
C ASN A 243 -23.14 -13.35 -12.19
N ASN A 244 -24.18 -14.16 -12.36
CA ASN A 244 -23.99 -15.57 -12.70
C ASN A 244 -23.42 -15.71 -14.12
N SER A 245 -23.96 -14.95 -15.08
CA SER A 245 -23.43 -14.90 -16.45
C SER A 245 -22.02 -14.30 -16.52
N LYS A 246 -21.63 -13.45 -15.57
CA LYS A 246 -20.23 -13.01 -15.43
C LYS A 246 -19.36 -14.16 -14.90
N ARG A 247 -19.79 -14.89 -13.87
CA ARG A 247 -19.07 -16.05 -13.33
C ARG A 247 -18.83 -17.13 -14.39
N LYS A 248 -19.87 -17.56 -15.12
CA LYS A 248 -19.71 -18.54 -16.21
C LYS A 248 -18.73 -18.07 -17.29
N ARG A 249 -18.76 -16.78 -17.66
CA ARG A 249 -17.75 -16.20 -18.58
C ARG A 249 -16.35 -16.13 -17.97
N MET A 250 -16.21 -15.96 -16.66
CA MET A 250 -14.91 -16.02 -15.99
C MET A 250 -14.33 -17.44 -16.06
N VAL A 251 -15.15 -18.47 -15.89
CA VAL A 251 -14.75 -19.87 -16.09
C VAL A 251 -14.27 -20.11 -17.52
N LEU A 252 -15.04 -19.67 -18.53
CA LEU A 252 -14.62 -19.75 -19.93
C LEU A 252 -13.27 -19.05 -20.19
N ASN A 253 -13.08 -17.83 -19.68
CA ASN A 253 -11.82 -17.11 -19.84
C ASN A 253 -10.66 -17.77 -19.08
N ALA A 254 -10.93 -18.41 -17.93
CA ALA A 254 -9.94 -19.17 -17.19
C ALA A 254 -9.47 -20.41 -17.96
N ASN A 255 -10.40 -21.15 -18.59
CA ASN A 255 -10.07 -22.30 -19.44
C ASN A 255 -9.28 -21.88 -20.69
N ILE A 256 -9.67 -20.78 -21.34
CA ILE A 256 -8.89 -20.20 -22.44
C ILE A 256 -7.51 -19.75 -21.97
N SER A 257 -7.39 -19.24 -20.74
CA SER A 257 -6.11 -18.84 -20.16
C SER A 257 -5.22 -20.04 -19.84
N ASP A 258 -5.78 -21.15 -19.36
CA ASP A 258 -5.04 -22.40 -19.15
C ASP A 258 -4.50 -22.95 -20.48
N LEU A 259 -5.34 -22.96 -21.53
CA LEU A 259 -4.91 -23.30 -22.88
C LEU A 259 -3.75 -22.41 -23.36
N ARG A 260 -3.83 -21.09 -23.12
CA ARG A 260 -2.76 -20.14 -23.49
C ARG A 260 -1.46 -20.39 -22.72
N ARG A 261 -1.56 -20.83 -21.47
CA ARG A 261 -0.40 -21.12 -20.62
C ARG A 261 0.34 -22.38 -21.05
N LYS A 262 -0.38 -23.36 -21.58
CA LYS A 262 0.16 -24.65 -22.07
C LYS A 262 0.58 -24.62 -23.55
N MET A 263 0.06 -23.69 -24.35
CA MET A 263 0.31 -23.66 -25.78
C MET A 263 1.36 -22.60 -26.14
N PRO A 264 2.55 -23.00 -26.62
CA PRO A 264 3.62 -22.06 -26.92
C PRO A 264 3.29 -21.14 -28.11
N THR A 265 4.11 -20.10 -28.29
CA THR A 265 4.10 -19.17 -29.42
C THR A 265 5.46 -19.15 -30.08
N GLU A 266 5.48 -19.22 -31.40
CA GLU A 266 6.73 -19.11 -32.17
C GLU A 266 6.96 -17.69 -32.66
N VAL A 267 8.20 -17.22 -32.51
CA VAL A 267 8.67 -15.96 -33.07
C VAL A 267 9.97 -16.18 -33.82
N GLU A 268 10.12 -15.51 -34.96
CA GLU A 268 11.37 -15.53 -35.72
C GLU A 268 12.45 -14.67 -35.07
N ASN A 269 12.05 -13.53 -34.49
CA ASN A 269 12.97 -12.61 -33.83
C ASN A 269 13.42 -13.18 -32.49
N ASN A 270 14.73 -13.15 -32.25
CA ASN A 270 15.37 -13.69 -31.05
C ASN A 270 16.13 -12.66 -30.21
N VAL A 271 15.82 -11.38 -30.43
CA VAL A 271 16.34 -10.27 -29.64
C VAL A 271 15.15 -9.44 -29.15
N PRO A 272 15.08 -9.08 -27.86
CA PRO A 272 14.05 -8.18 -27.34
C PRO A 272 14.38 -6.73 -27.71
N TYR A 273 14.14 -6.36 -28.97
CA TYR A 273 14.53 -5.03 -29.50
C TYR A 273 13.46 -3.97 -29.26
N LYS A 274 12.17 -4.35 -29.11
CA LYS A 274 11.10 -3.37 -28.94
C LYS A 274 11.27 -2.60 -27.63
N GLY A 275 11.70 -3.27 -26.56
CA GLY A 275 12.01 -2.61 -25.29
C GLY A 275 12.94 -1.42 -25.48
N PHE A 276 14.07 -1.62 -26.16
CA PHE A 276 15.03 -0.55 -26.42
C PHE A 276 14.48 0.53 -27.37
N LEU A 277 13.76 0.13 -28.42
CA LEU A 277 13.20 1.06 -29.41
C LEU A 277 12.10 1.95 -28.82
N THR A 278 11.35 1.46 -27.83
CA THR A 278 10.24 2.19 -27.21
C THR A 278 10.54 2.71 -25.81
N PHE A 279 11.81 2.73 -25.39
CA PHE A 279 12.22 3.13 -24.03
C PHE A 279 11.70 4.52 -23.64
N LEU A 280 11.77 5.48 -24.57
CA LEU A 280 11.34 6.86 -24.35
C LEU A 280 9.81 7.02 -24.34
N LEU A 281 9.05 6.08 -24.90
CA LEU A 281 7.60 6.19 -25.03
C LEU A 281 6.90 5.04 -24.31
N PRO A 282 6.76 5.11 -22.96
CA PRO A 282 5.95 4.16 -22.20
C PRO A 282 4.59 3.90 -22.86
N GLY A 283 4.27 2.62 -23.03
CA GLY A 283 3.01 2.16 -23.63
C GLY A 283 3.14 1.71 -25.08
N VAL A 284 4.05 2.30 -25.87
CA VAL A 284 4.22 1.90 -27.29
C VAL A 284 4.73 0.47 -27.41
N GLY A 285 5.69 0.05 -26.57
CA GLY A 285 6.20 -1.33 -26.59
C GLY A 285 5.13 -2.36 -26.21
N GLN A 286 4.28 -2.06 -25.23
CA GLN A 286 3.16 -2.91 -24.84
C GLN A 286 2.12 -3.01 -25.97
N LEU A 287 1.85 -1.90 -26.68
CA LEU A 287 1.00 -1.90 -27.89
C LEU A 287 1.60 -2.81 -28.99
N LEU A 288 2.91 -2.71 -29.25
CA LEU A 288 3.62 -3.56 -30.23
C LEU A 288 3.65 -5.05 -29.83
N ASN A 289 3.47 -5.36 -28.55
CA ASN A 289 3.31 -6.72 -28.03
C ASN A 289 1.84 -7.16 -27.95
N LYS A 290 0.91 -6.39 -28.55
CA LYS A 290 -0.54 -6.66 -28.60
C LYS A 290 -1.23 -6.63 -27.23
N GLN A 291 -0.64 -5.97 -26.23
CA GLN A 291 -1.22 -5.78 -24.90
C GLN A 291 -1.90 -4.40 -24.82
N TYR A 292 -2.99 -4.22 -25.55
CA TYR A 292 -3.62 -2.91 -25.79
C TYR A 292 -4.01 -2.14 -24.51
N ILE A 293 -4.66 -2.81 -23.55
CA ILE A 293 -5.12 -2.17 -22.31
C ILE A 293 -3.92 -1.76 -21.45
N LYS A 294 -2.90 -2.63 -21.38
CA LYS A 294 -1.65 -2.33 -20.67
C LYS A 294 -0.92 -1.16 -21.31
N GLY A 295 -0.85 -1.14 -22.65
CA GLY A 295 -0.29 -0.03 -23.42
C GLY A 295 -1.00 1.29 -23.16
N MET A 296 -2.33 1.29 -23.07
CA MET A 296 -3.11 2.48 -22.73
C MET A 296 -2.83 2.98 -21.31
N LEU A 297 -2.66 2.09 -20.33
CA LEU A 297 -2.28 2.47 -18.96
C LEU A 297 -0.89 3.12 -18.92
N PHE A 298 0.09 2.55 -19.61
CA PHE A 298 1.42 3.16 -19.73
C PHE A 298 1.44 4.43 -20.60
N PHE A 299 0.48 4.60 -21.51
CA PHE A 299 0.35 5.86 -22.25
C PHE A 299 -0.03 7.03 -21.34
N ILE A 300 -0.83 6.80 -20.29
CA ILE A 300 -1.11 7.82 -19.27
C ILE A 300 0.17 8.27 -18.57
N ILE A 301 1.10 7.33 -18.34
CA ILE A 301 2.44 7.65 -17.79
C ILE A 301 3.22 8.54 -18.77
N SER A 302 3.20 8.22 -20.07
CA SER A 302 3.81 9.10 -21.08
C SER A 302 3.22 10.51 -21.07
N LEU A 303 1.90 10.64 -20.92
CA LEU A 303 1.25 11.94 -20.80
C LEU A 303 1.75 12.71 -19.56
N PHE A 304 1.85 12.04 -18.41
CA PHE A 304 2.42 12.66 -17.20
C PHE A 304 3.86 13.16 -17.45
N ILE A 305 4.72 12.34 -18.07
CA ILE A 305 6.12 12.71 -18.26
C ILE A 305 6.26 13.90 -19.23
N TYR A 306 5.63 13.81 -20.40
CA TYR A 306 5.82 14.78 -21.48
C TYR A 306 4.93 16.01 -21.37
N ALA A 307 3.74 15.91 -20.77
CA ALA A 307 2.83 17.04 -20.62
C ALA A 307 2.90 17.71 -19.25
N VAL A 308 3.46 17.06 -18.22
CA VAL A 308 3.54 17.61 -16.85
C VAL A 308 4.98 17.72 -16.38
N ALA A 309 5.69 16.59 -16.23
CA ALA A 309 7.00 16.57 -15.57
C ALA A 309 8.07 17.39 -16.32
N ILE A 310 8.21 17.19 -17.63
CA ILE A 310 9.20 17.91 -18.45
C ILE A 310 8.85 19.41 -18.57
N PRO A 311 7.61 19.80 -18.92
CA PRO A 311 7.25 21.22 -18.95
C PRO A 311 7.47 21.92 -17.61
N TYR A 312 7.06 21.31 -16.49
CA TYR A 312 7.28 21.85 -15.15
C TYR A 312 8.78 21.97 -14.82
N ALA A 313 9.59 21.00 -15.23
CA ALA A 313 11.04 21.08 -15.05
C ALA A 313 11.70 22.21 -15.85
N LEU A 314 11.11 22.60 -16.97
CA LEU A 314 11.52 23.73 -17.80
C LEU A 314 10.93 25.07 -17.35
N GLY A 315 10.10 25.11 -16.30
CA GLY A 315 9.51 26.33 -15.76
C GLY A 315 8.06 26.59 -16.19
N PHE A 316 7.44 25.73 -17.02
CA PHE A 316 6.05 25.88 -17.43
C PHE A 316 5.08 25.38 -16.35
N GLY A 317 4.17 26.25 -15.89
CA GLY A 317 3.23 25.93 -14.82
C GLY A 317 3.79 26.17 -13.40
N ASN A 318 5.02 26.66 -13.30
CA ASN A 318 5.61 27.19 -12.08
C ASN A 318 4.95 28.51 -11.67
N TYR A 319 4.99 28.83 -10.37
CA TYR A 319 4.47 30.08 -9.82
C TYR A 319 5.40 31.28 -10.08
N GLN A 320 6.73 31.12 -9.96
CA GLN A 320 7.71 32.18 -10.29
C GLN A 320 8.67 31.87 -11.46
N GLY A 321 8.71 30.62 -11.94
CA GLY A 321 8.93 30.41 -13.38
C GLY A 321 10.26 29.85 -13.89
N ASN A 322 11.12 29.21 -13.08
CA ASN A 322 12.43 28.73 -13.58
C ASN A 322 12.69 27.22 -13.42
N GLY A 323 11.72 26.42 -12.98
CA GLY A 323 11.86 24.96 -12.89
C GLY A 323 13.17 24.54 -12.21
N ILE A 324 13.93 23.64 -12.83
CA ILE A 324 15.24 23.18 -12.33
C ILE A 324 16.28 24.33 -12.34
N ALA A 325 16.26 25.21 -13.35
CA ALA A 325 17.19 26.35 -13.42
C ALA A 325 16.99 27.35 -12.25
N GLY A 326 15.79 27.39 -11.68
CA GLY A 326 15.47 28.19 -10.51
C GLY A 326 16.23 27.77 -9.26
N LEU A 327 16.51 26.46 -9.14
CA LEU A 327 17.28 25.90 -8.03
C LEU A 327 18.73 26.39 -8.05
N VAL A 328 19.32 26.54 -9.24
CA VAL A 328 20.70 27.03 -9.39
C VAL A 328 20.77 28.53 -9.15
N SER A 329 19.87 29.28 -9.80
CA SER A 329 19.88 30.75 -9.80
C SER A 329 19.36 31.38 -8.50
N LEU A 330 18.47 30.71 -7.75
CA LEU A 330 17.82 31.24 -6.54
C LEU A 330 17.27 32.68 -6.73
N ALA A 331 16.70 32.97 -7.89
CA ALA A 331 16.20 34.31 -8.27
C ALA A 331 17.25 35.43 -8.31
N GLN A 332 18.54 35.10 -8.43
CA GLN A 332 19.61 36.07 -8.64
C GLN A 332 19.39 36.84 -9.96
N GLY A 333 19.38 38.17 -9.90
CA GLY A 333 19.04 39.02 -11.05
C GLY A 333 17.54 39.07 -11.41
N GLY A 334 16.67 38.39 -10.66
CA GLY A 334 15.22 38.40 -10.84
C GLY A 334 14.53 39.67 -10.32
N ARG A 335 13.22 39.77 -10.53
CA ARG A 335 12.37 40.88 -10.10
C ARG A 335 12.38 41.05 -8.58
N LYS A 336 11.97 42.21 -8.07
CA LYS A 336 11.94 42.50 -6.62
C LYS A 336 10.95 41.59 -5.85
N ILE A 337 9.92 41.10 -6.53
CA ILE A 337 8.90 40.19 -5.98
C ILE A 337 9.35 38.72 -5.92
N ASP A 338 10.46 38.38 -6.58
CA ASP A 338 10.93 37.00 -6.68
C ASP A 338 11.57 36.57 -5.35
N LYS A 339 11.19 35.38 -4.88
CA LYS A 339 11.66 34.83 -3.60
C LYS A 339 12.53 33.61 -3.86
N SER A 340 13.77 33.63 -3.38
CA SER A 340 14.73 32.53 -3.55
C SER A 340 14.19 31.19 -3.03
N LEU A 341 13.40 31.21 -1.95
CA LEU A 341 12.78 30.00 -1.38
C LEU A 341 11.76 29.34 -2.33
N ILE A 342 10.98 30.12 -3.07
CA ILE A 342 9.99 29.59 -4.01
C ILE A 342 10.70 28.89 -5.17
N PHE A 343 11.73 29.53 -5.72
CA PHE A 343 12.56 28.97 -6.80
C PHE A 343 13.22 27.65 -6.39
N MET A 344 13.68 27.55 -5.13
CA MET A 344 14.22 26.32 -4.57
C MET A 344 13.16 25.21 -4.50
N ILE A 345 11.99 25.48 -3.91
CA ILE A 345 10.91 24.49 -3.76
C ILE A 345 10.42 23.99 -5.11
N GLU A 346 10.19 24.89 -6.06
CA GLU A 346 9.78 24.54 -7.42
C GLU A 346 10.82 23.69 -8.15
N GLY A 347 12.10 24.03 -8.01
CA GLY A 347 13.19 23.23 -8.58
C GLY A 347 13.30 21.84 -7.95
N ILE A 348 13.08 21.72 -6.64
CA ILE A 348 13.02 20.42 -5.94
C ILE A 348 11.86 19.58 -6.48
N ILE A 349 10.65 20.16 -6.61
CA ILE A 349 9.48 19.46 -7.14
C ILE A 349 9.75 18.99 -8.58
N ALA A 350 10.37 19.84 -9.40
CA ALA A 350 10.76 19.50 -10.76
C ALA A 350 11.71 18.29 -10.81
N ILE A 351 12.75 18.27 -9.98
CA ILE A 351 13.68 17.12 -9.88
C ILE A 351 12.92 15.86 -9.51
N PHE A 352 12.03 15.90 -8.50
CA PHE A 352 11.25 14.73 -8.11
C PHE A 352 10.32 14.24 -9.23
N MET A 353 9.65 15.14 -9.95
CA MET A 353 8.80 14.76 -11.08
C MET A 353 9.60 14.08 -12.19
N ILE A 354 10.81 14.58 -12.51
CA ILE A 354 11.71 13.97 -13.51
C ILE A 354 12.21 12.61 -13.03
N VAL A 355 12.65 12.48 -11.78
CA VAL A 355 13.11 11.20 -11.20
C VAL A 355 11.99 10.15 -11.23
N ILE A 356 10.77 10.52 -10.84
CA ILE A 356 9.59 9.64 -10.95
C ILE A 356 9.34 9.28 -12.42
N GLY A 357 9.44 10.24 -13.34
CA GLY A 357 9.32 9.99 -14.78
C GLY A 357 10.33 8.97 -15.29
N ILE A 358 11.60 9.09 -14.90
CA ILE A 358 12.68 8.15 -15.26
C ILE A 358 12.40 6.75 -14.69
N ILE A 359 11.98 6.66 -13.42
CA ILE A 359 11.60 5.38 -12.80
C ILE A 359 10.45 4.72 -13.57
N LEU A 360 9.43 5.49 -13.93
CA LEU A 360 8.28 4.97 -14.68
C LEU A 360 8.66 4.55 -16.11
N MET A 361 9.57 5.26 -16.77
CA MET A 361 10.16 4.84 -18.06
C MET A 361 10.89 3.51 -17.91
N TYR A 362 11.73 3.37 -16.88
CA TYR A 362 12.46 2.13 -16.61
C TYR A 362 11.51 0.95 -16.31
N VAL A 363 10.45 1.17 -15.53
CA VAL A 363 9.43 0.14 -15.26
C VAL A 363 8.74 -0.30 -16.56
N SER A 364 8.37 0.65 -17.42
CA SER A 364 7.77 0.33 -18.72
C SER A 364 8.73 -0.45 -19.62
N PHE A 365 10.00 -0.05 -19.67
CA PHE A 365 11.04 -0.76 -20.41
C PHE A 365 11.24 -2.19 -19.92
N LYS A 366 11.41 -2.36 -18.60
CA LYS A 366 11.60 -3.67 -17.97
C LYS A 366 10.45 -4.61 -18.28
N ASP A 367 9.23 -4.08 -18.28
CA ASP A 367 8.02 -4.80 -18.64
C ASP A 367 8.02 -5.30 -20.10
N VAL A 368 8.27 -4.40 -21.07
CA VAL A 368 8.33 -4.77 -22.50
C VAL A 368 9.43 -5.79 -22.74
N HIS A 369 10.62 -5.56 -22.16
CA HIS A 369 11.78 -6.42 -22.30
C HIS A 369 11.54 -7.83 -21.74
N HIS A 370 10.88 -7.92 -20.59
CA HIS A 370 10.50 -9.21 -20.00
C HIS A 370 9.52 -9.97 -20.89
N VAL A 371 8.45 -9.31 -21.35
CA VAL A 371 7.46 -9.91 -22.25
C VAL A 371 8.09 -10.37 -23.56
N GLU A 372 9.04 -9.63 -24.13
CA GLU A 372 9.75 -10.06 -25.34
C GLU A 372 10.65 -11.28 -25.08
N LYS A 373 11.38 -11.31 -23.95
CA LYS A 373 12.18 -12.48 -23.57
C LYS A 373 11.32 -13.73 -23.41
N ASP A 374 10.18 -13.60 -22.75
CA ASP A 374 9.24 -14.69 -22.54
C ASP A 374 8.66 -15.17 -23.87
N LYS A 375 8.32 -14.23 -24.77
CA LYS A 375 7.87 -14.57 -26.12
C LYS A 375 8.93 -15.31 -26.95
N ILE A 376 10.20 -14.96 -26.81
CA ILE A 376 11.32 -15.65 -27.46
C ILE A 376 11.46 -17.09 -26.94
N LYS A 377 11.20 -17.31 -25.64
CA LYS A 377 11.20 -18.66 -25.04
C LYS A 377 10.02 -19.52 -25.51
N GLY A 378 8.93 -18.92 -25.98
CA GLY A 378 7.72 -19.64 -26.34
C GLY A 378 6.48 -19.24 -25.52
N ILE A 379 6.63 -18.36 -24.54
CA ILE A 379 5.56 -17.99 -23.61
C ILE A 379 4.69 -16.89 -24.22
N ARG A 380 3.36 -17.08 -24.19
CA ARG A 380 2.41 -16.10 -24.75
C ARG A 380 2.33 -14.86 -23.85
N PRO A 381 2.34 -13.63 -24.42
CA PRO A 381 2.07 -12.43 -23.64
C PRO A 381 0.73 -12.52 -22.92
N LYS A 382 0.72 -12.18 -21.64
CA LYS A 382 -0.49 -12.21 -20.82
C LYS A 382 -1.59 -11.34 -21.44
N ASN A 383 -2.78 -11.89 -21.58
CA ASN A 383 -3.96 -11.15 -22.01
C ASN A 383 -4.49 -10.27 -20.86
N TRP A 384 -5.53 -9.47 -21.12
CA TRP A 384 -6.08 -8.60 -20.08
C TRP A 384 -6.71 -9.36 -18.90
N PHE A 385 -7.33 -10.51 -19.15
CA PHE A 385 -7.91 -11.34 -18.09
C PHE A 385 -6.81 -11.85 -17.15
N GLU A 386 -5.74 -12.44 -17.70
CA GLU A 386 -4.54 -12.90 -16.98
C GLU A 386 -3.86 -11.76 -16.21
N THR A 387 -3.69 -10.61 -16.87
CA THR A 387 -3.07 -9.42 -16.26
C THR A 387 -3.91 -8.92 -15.09
N LYS A 388 -5.24 -8.86 -15.24
CA LYS A 388 -6.14 -8.42 -14.19
C LYS A 388 -6.16 -9.40 -13.01
N THR A 389 -6.16 -10.70 -13.26
CA THR A 389 -6.14 -11.72 -12.22
C THR A 389 -4.84 -11.64 -11.43
N SER A 390 -3.68 -11.61 -12.10
CA SER A 390 -2.37 -11.45 -11.43
C SER A 390 -2.25 -10.14 -10.65
N ILE A 391 -2.78 -9.03 -11.18
CA ILE A 391 -2.87 -7.77 -10.44
C ILE A 391 -3.74 -7.92 -9.18
N SER A 392 -4.83 -8.67 -9.24
CA SER A 392 -5.74 -8.82 -8.11
C SER A 392 -5.22 -9.78 -7.03
N GLU A 393 -4.44 -10.79 -7.41
CA GLU A 393 -3.92 -11.81 -6.51
C GLU A 393 -2.57 -11.38 -5.93
N ASP A 394 -1.59 -11.08 -6.80
CA ASP A 394 -0.22 -10.75 -6.38
C ASP A 394 0.01 -9.24 -6.26
N GLY A 395 -0.64 -8.46 -7.13
CA GLY A 395 -0.40 -7.02 -7.30
C GLY A 395 -1.20 -6.11 -6.35
N PHE A 396 -2.22 -6.64 -5.66
CA PHE A 396 -3.18 -5.83 -4.94
C PHE A 396 -2.57 -4.99 -3.82
N PRO A 397 -1.66 -5.53 -2.96
CA PRO A 397 -1.02 -4.72 -1.91
C PRO A 397 -0.25 -3.51 -2.47
N TYR A 398 0.40 -3.68 -3.63
CA TYR A 398 1.18 -2.63 -4.26
C TYR A 398 0.30 -1.54 -4.87
N ILE A 399 -0.79 -1.91 -5.55
CA ILE A 399 -1.71 -0.92 -6.15
C ILE A 399 -2.47 -0.16 -5.06
N ALA A 400 -2.91 -0.85 -4.01
CA ALA A 400 -3.63 -0.23 -2.90
C ALA A 400 -2.75 0.77 -2.14
N SER A 401 -1.45 0.49 -1.99
CA SER A 401 -0.50 1.38 -1.30
C SER A 401 0.08 2.48 -2.18
N LEU A 402 0.06 2.35 -3.50
CA LEU A 402 0.69 3.30 -4.43
C LEU A 402 0.24 4.76 -4.24
N PRO A 403 -1.07 5.11 -4.11
CA PRO A 403 -1.47 6.50 -3.93
C PRO A 403 -0.96 7.11 -2.63
N ALA A 404 -1.04 6.35 -1.53
CA ALA A 404 -0.54 6.79 -0.23
C ALA A 404 0.98 6.98 -0.28
N LEU A 405 1.70 6.03 -0.88
CA LEU A 405 3.15 6.09 -1.04
C LEU A 405 3.57 7.31 -1.87
N LEU A 406 2.89 7.60 -2.98
CA LEU A 406 3.18 8.79 -3.80
C LEU A 406 2.99 10.09 -3.00
N VAL A 407 1.86 10.22 -2.30
CA VAL A 407 1.58 11.41 -1.48
C VAL A 407 2.59 11.54 -0.34
N THR A 408 2.92 10.45 0.34
CA THR A 408 3.91 10.43 1.42
C THR A 408 5.29 10.81 0.90
N ILE A 409 5.73 10.28 -0.24
CA ILE A 409 7.01 10.64 -0.88
C ILE A 409 7.06 12.15 -1.12
N PHE A 410 6.03 12.75 -1.72
CA PHE A 410 6.05 14.19 -1.99
C PHE A 410 6.01 15.04 -0.72
N ILE A 411 5.08 14.74 0.20
CA ILE A 411 4.90 15.53 1.43
C ILE A 411 6.13 15.43 2.35
N VAL A 412 6.83 14.29 2.36
CA VAL A 412 7.99 14.07 3.23
C VAL A 412 9.29 14.52 2.56
N LEU A 413 9.55 14.12 1.32
CA LEU A 413 10.86 14.37 0.69
C LEU A 413 11.04 15.83 0.28
N VAL A 414 9.99 16.55 -0.12
CA VAL A 414 10.12 17.96 -0.53
C VAL A 414 10.59 18.85 0.64
N PRO A 415 9.96 18.82 1.84
CA PRO A 415 10.46 19.59 2.99
C PRO A 415 11.85 19.15 3.45
N ILE A 416 12.14 17.85 3.45
CA ILE A 416 13.48 17.34 3.84
C ILE A 416 14.55 17.88 2.89
N THR A 417 14.33 17.75 1.57
CA THR A 417 15.26 18.26 0.57
C THR A 417 15.39 19.77 0.66
N THR A 418 14.29 20.48 0.92
CA THR A 418 14.32 21.94 1.13
C THR A 418 15.16 22.31 2.34
N ALA A 419 14.99 21.65 3.49
CA ALA A 419 15.79 21.89 4.68
C ALA A 419 17.28 21.58 4.42
N ILE A 420 17.59 20.48 3.73
CA ILE A 420 18.96 20.16 3.33
C ILE A 420 19.53 21.25 2.43
N LEU A 421 18.84 21.67 1.37
CA LEU A 421 19.35 22.71 0.47
C LEU A 421 19.48 24.07 1.16
N LEU A 422 18.50 24.44 1.99
CA LEU A 422 18.51 25.69 2.76
C LEU A 422 19.69 25.77 3.73
N SER A 423 20.19 24.63 4.21
CA SER A 423 21.38 24.60 5.07
C SER A 423 22.67 25.07 4.37
N PHE A 424 22.71 25.02 3.03
CA PHE A 424 23.84 25.50 2.22
C PHE A 424 23.65 26.95 1.71
N THR A 425 22.61 27.65 2.16
CA THR A 425 22.33 29.04 1.75
C THR A 425 22.54 30.06 2.86
N GLY A 426 22.57 31.33 2.49
CA GLY A 426 22.69 32.48 3.40
C GLY A 426 21.35 33.12 3.78
N MET A 427 20.30 32.32 4.03
CA MET A 427 19.01 32.86 4.48
C MET A 427 19.10 33.27 5.96
N ASP A 428 19.31 34.56 6.20
CA ASP A 428 19.43 35.20 7.52
C ASP A 428 18.34 36.28 7.70
N PRO A 429 18.21 36.92 8.88
CA PRO A 429 17.16 37.91 9.13
C PRO A 429 17.19 39.13 8.19
N LYS A 430 18.35 39.47 7.63
CA LYS A 430 18.51 40.57 6.66
C LYS A 430 18.21 40.12 5.22
N HIS A 431 18.39 38.84 4.92
CA HIS A 431 18.30 38.25 3.58
C HIS A 431 17.15 37.23 3.45
N GLN A 432 15.97 37.54 4.03
CA GLN A 432 14.82 36.64 4.04
C GLN A 432 14.21 36.35 2.67
N SER A 433 14.17 37.35 1.78
CA SER A 433 13.51 37.21 0.47
C SER A 433 14.48 36.75 -0.63
N LYS A 434 15.72 37.23 -0.59
CA LYS A 434 16.76 36.93 -1.57
C LYS A 434 18.03 36.49 -0.85
N PHE A 435 18.44 35.27 -1.11
CA PHE A 435 19.64 34.67 -0.54
C PHE A 435 20.38 33.85 -1.61
N THR A 436 21.67 33.64 -1.39
CA THR A 436 22.55 32.90 -2.30
C THR A 436 23.10 31.63 -1.64
N TRP A 437 23.69 30.77 -2.45
CA TRP A 437 24.46 29.63 -1.99
C TRP A 437 25.74 30.11 -1.30
N ILE A 438 25.98 29.66 -0.07
CA ILE A 438 27.18 29.98 0.74
C ILE A 438 28.03 28.75 1.04
N GLY A 439 27.68 27.60 0.43
CA GLY A 439 28.38 26.33 0.61
C GLY A 439 28.30 25.83 2.05
N LEU A 440 29.46 25.47 2.62
CA LEU A 440 29.55 24.85 3.96
C LEU A 440 29.68 25.85 5.12
N SER A 441 29.47 27.14 4.87
CA SER A 441 29.73 28.20 5.86
C SER A 441 28.92 28.02 7.15
N ASN A 442 27.63 27.65 7.07
CA ASN A 442 26.81 27.37 8.25
C ASN A 442 27.34 26.20 9.09
N TYR A 443 27.82 25.14 8.43
CA TYR A 443 28.41 23.99 9.11
C TYR A 443 29.73 24.34 9.79
N LYS A 444 30.56 25.19 9.18
CA LYS A 444 31.79 25.71 9.78
C LYS A 444 31.49 26.49 11.06
N LEU A 445 30.50 27.38 11.05
CA LEU A 445 30.09 28.15 12.23
C LEU A 445 29.65 27.24 13.39
N ILE A 446 28.86 26.19 13.09
CA ILE A 446 28.43 25.21 14.10
C ILE A 446 29.63 24.42 14.65
N ALA A 447 30.50 23.92 13.77
CA ALA A 447 31.64 23.08 14.15
C ALA A 447 32.66 23.84 15.01
N LEU A 448 32.94 25.10 14.68
CA LEU A 448 33.87 25.94 15.43
C LEU A 448 33.24 26.60 16.67
N GLY A 449 31.92 26.48 16.85
CA GLY A 449 31.21 27.15 17.94
C GLY A 449 31.20 28.68 17.80
N GLU A 450 31.29 29.17 16.57
CA GLU A 450 31.41 30.60 16.26
C GLU A 450 30.05 31.25 15.99
N GLY A 451 29.98 32.56 16.21
CA GLY A 451 28.77 33.35 16.02
C GLY A 451 27.69 33.11 17.07
N ILE A 452 26.60 33.85 16.93
CA ILE A 452 25.52 33.87 17.93
C ILE A 452 24.79 32.52 18.01
N ALA A 453 24.78 31.76 16.89
CA ALA A 453 24.12 30.47 16.84
C ALA A 453 25.05 29.25 17.08
N GLY A 454 26.30 29.29 16.60
CA GLY A 454 27.25 28.19 16.82
C GLY A 454 27.69 28.06 18.28
N SER A 455 27.85 29.18 18.98
CA SER A 455 28.31 29.21 20.38
C SER A 455 27.37 28.52 21.36
N ALA A 456 26.05 28.59 21.13
CA ALA A 456 25.05 27.95 21.98
C ALA A 456 24.84 26.46 21.66
N PHE A 457 25.17 26.03 20.42
CA PHE A 457 24.87 24.68 19.92
C PHE A 457 25.43 23.56 20.82
N TRP A 458 26.72 23.60 21.16
CA TRP A 458 27.36 22.52 21.92
C TRP A 458 26.85 22.43 23.36
N LEU A 459 26.53 23.56 23.98
CA LEU A 459 25.94 23.61 25.32
C LEU A 459 24.53 22.98 25.33
N ILE A 460 23.72 23.32 24.34
CA ILE A 460 22.37 22.81 24.16
C ILE A 460 22.41 21.32 23.78
N LEU A 461 23.35 20.90 22.93
CA LEU A 461 23.57 19.48 22.59
C LEU A 461 23.92 18.68 23.84
N GLY A 462 24.85 19.17 24.66
CA GLY A 462 25.22 18.50 25.92
C GLY A 462 24.02 18.32 26.84
N TRP A 463 23.21 19.37 27.02
CA TRP A 463 21.97 19.27 27.79
C TRP A 463 20.95 18.33 27.14
N THR A 464 20.78 18.37 25.82
CA THR A 464 19.86 17.48 25.09
C THR A 464 20.22 16.02 25.29
N LEU A 465 21.51 15.67 25.26
CA LEU A 465 21.98 14.30 25.52
C LEU A 465 21.69 13.87 26.96
N VAL A 466 21.96 14.73 27.94
CA VAL A 466 21.66 14.45 29.36
C VAL A 466 20.15 14.29 29.56
N TRP A 467 19.36 15.20 29.02
CA TRP A 467 17.90 15.13 29.02
C TRP A 467 17.40 13.80 28.46
N THR A 468 17.81 13.47 27.23
CA THR A 468 17.38 12.26 26.54
C THR A 468 17.79 11.01 27.31
N ALA A 469 19.01 10.95 27.84
CA ALA A 469 19.46 9.81 28.63
C ALA A 469 18.67 9.69 29.93
N VAL A 470 18.61 10.74 30.74
CA VAL A 470 18.05 10.69 32.09
C VAL A 470 16.52 10.59 32.07
N ALA A 471 15.84 11.47 31.32
CA ALA A 471 14.37 11.49 31.29
C ALA A 471 13.78 10.22 30.67
N THR A 472 14.37 9.73 29.58
CA THR A 472 13.91 8.50 28.93
C THR A 472 14.20 7.28 29.79
N THR A 473 15.41 7.16 30.36
CA THR A 473 15.74 6.02 31.24
C THR A 473 14.83 6.00 32.44
N LEU A 474 14.57 7.15 33.07
CA LEU A 474 13.68 7.23 34.22
C LEU A 474 12.24 6.86 33.86
N ALA A 475 11.70 7.34 32.73
CA ALA A 475 10.39 6.95 32.22
C ALA A 475 10.31 5.42 31.99
N ILE A 476 11.36 4.85 31.40
CA ILE A 476 11.48 3.42 31.12
C ILE A 476 11.46 2.61 32.42
N LEU A 477 12.30 2.99 33.39
CA LEU A 477 12.40 2.29 34.67
C LEU A 477 11.08 2.32 35.43
N ILE A 478 10.43 3.49 35.52
CA ILE A 478 9.13 3.62 36.19
C ILE A 478 8.06 2.80 35.46
N GLY A 479 7.96 2.91 34.14
CA GLY A 479 6.96 2.18 33.36
C GLY A 479 7.12 0.66 33.46
N PHE A 480 8.35 0.15 33.37
CA PHE A 480 8.63 -1.28 33.56
C PHE A 480 8.31 -1.73 34.98
N PHE A 481 8.72 -0.95 35.98
CA PHE A 481 8.46 -1.28 37.39
C PHE A 481 6.96 -1.39 37.65
N LEU A 482 6.17 -0.41 37.21
CA LEU A 482 4.71 -0.43 37.32
C LEU A 482 4.09 -1.62 36.56
N ALA A 483 4.63 -1.97 35.38
CA ALA A 483 4.13 -3.08 34.58
C ALA A 483 4.35 -4.42 35.29
N ILE A 484 5.54 -4.63 35.86
CA ILE A 484 5.85 -5.84 36.64
C ILE A 484 4.96 -5.91 37.89
N LEU A 485 4.78 -4.78 38.58
CA LEU A 485 3.95 -4.70 39.79
C LEU A 485 2.50 -5.13 39.50
N VAL A 486 1.86 -4.54 38.50
CA VAL A 486 0.44 -4.80 38.17
C VAL A 486 0.21 -6.19 37.59
N ASN A 487 1.18 -6.73 36.83
CA ASN A 487 1.02 -8.06 36.24
C ASN A 487 1.26 -9.18 37.26
N ASN A 488 1.81 -8.90 38.45
CA ASN A 488 1.94 -9.87 39.54
C ASN A 488 0.58 -10.45 39.97
N GLU A 489 0.48 -11.77 40.10
CA GLU A 489 -0.73 -12.50 40.52
C GLU A 489 -1.27 -12.08 41.89
N ARG A 490 -0.40 -11.57 42.78
CA ARG A 490 -0.78 -11.17 44.15
C ARG A 490 -1.59 -9.87 44.21
N ILE A 491 -1.56 -9.05 43.16
CA ILE A 491 -2.29 -7.77 43.15
C ILE A 491 -3.76 -8.01 42.83
N LYS A 492 -4.63 -7.66 43.79
CA LYS A 492 -6.09 -7.64 43.61
C LYS A 492 -6.52 -6.26 43.06
N GLY A 493 -7.57 -6.22 42.25
CA GLY A 493 -8.07 -4.96 41.68
C GLY A 493 -7.21 -4.37 40.55
N LYS A 494 -6.51 -5.21 39.78
CA LYS A 494 -5.59 -4.80 38.69
C LYS A 494 -6.17 -3.76 37.73
N VAL A 495 -7.48 -3.79 37.48
CA VAL A 495 -8.16 -2.83 36.61
C VAL A 495 -8.02 -1.38 37.12
N ILE A 496 -8.15 -1.16 38.43
CA ILE A 496 -8.04 0.19 39.02
C ILE A 496 -6.62 0.73 38.84
N PHE A 497 -5.62 -0.08 39.18
CA PHE A 497 -4.21 0.29 39.03
C PHE A 497 -3.85 0.56 37.56
N ARG A 498 -4.30 -0.29 36.62
CA ARG A 498 -4.10 -0.07 35.18
C ARG A 498 -4.70 1.25 34.72
N SER A 499 -5.92 1.55 35.15
CA SER A 499 -6.57 2.81 34.81
C SER A 499 -5.76 4.00 35.30
N ILE A 500 -5.34 4.01 36.58
CA ILE A 500 -4.55 5.10 37.18
C ILE A 500 -3.22 5.29 36.44
N TYR A 501 -2.49 4.21 36.17
CA TYR A 501 -1.17 4.28 35.53
C TYR A 501 -1.24 4.66 34.05
N LEU A 502 -2.39 4.51 33.40
CA LEU A 502 -2.61 4.96 32.03
C LEU A 502 -3.11 6.40 31.92
N LEU A 503 -3.60 7.00 33.02
CA LEU A 503 -4.14 8.37 33.02
C LEU A 503 -3.19 9.40 32.40
N PRO A 504 -1.87 9.41 32.66
CA PRO A 504 -0.99 10.43 32.10
C PRO A 504 -0.91 10.41 30.57
N TRP A 505 -1.17 9.25 29.95
CA TRP A 505 -1.23 9.11 28.49
C TRP A 505 -2.64 9.30 27.93
N ALA A 506 -3.68 9.05 28.73
CA ALA A 506 -5.07 9.25 28.33
C ALA A 506 -5.44 10.74 28.21
N VAL A 507 -4.82 11.60 29.02
CA VAL A 507 -5.01 13.05 28.95
C VAL A 507 -4.05 13.65 27.90
N PRO A 508 -4.51 14.56 27.02
CA PRO A 508 -3.63 15.22 26.07
C PRO A 508 -2.45 15.93 26.75
N ALA A 509 -1.23 15.57 26.35
CA ALA A 509 -0.01 16.02 27.01
C ALA A 509 0.12 17.55 27.12
N PHE A 510 -0.32 18.31 26.11
CA PHE A 510 -0.21 19.77 26.13
C PHE A 510 -0.98 20.41 27.29
N ILE A 511 -2.19 19.91 27.61
CA ILE A 511 -3.00 20.40 28.74
C ILE A 511 -2.26 20.14 30.04
N THR A 512 -1.76 18.93 30.18
CA THR A 512 -1.02 18.48 31.35
C THR A 512 0.25 19.30 31.58
N ILE A 513 1.04 19.54 30.54
CA ILE A 513 2.28 20.33 30.62
C ILE A 513 1.96 21.77 31.03
N MET A 514 0.95 22.39 30.40
CA MET A 514 0.54 23.75 30.75
C MET A 514 -0.01 23.84 32.17
N PHE A 515 -0.76 22.83 32.62
CA PHE A 515 -1.23 22.74 34.00
C PHE A 515 -0.07 22.71 34.99
N PHE A 516 0.92 21.85 34.78
CA PHE A 516 2.12 21.83 35.61
C PHE A 516 2.92 23.14 35.51
N SER A 517 3.01 23.77 34.33
CA SER A 517 3.63 25.09 34.18
C SER A 517 3.03 26.15 35.11
N ILE A 518 1.69 26.15 35.25
CA ILE A 518 0.96 27.03 36.17
C ILE A 518 1.27 26.63 37.61
N MET A 519 1.20 25.34 37.96
CA MET A 519 1.49 24.87 39.32
C MET A 519 2.91 25.14 39.80
N PHE A 520 3.89 25.16 38.88
CA PHE A 520 5.30 25.49 39.14
C PHE A 520 5.62 26.99 38.97
N SER A 521 4.63 27.84 38.73
CA SER A 521 4.82 29.29 38.71
C SER A 521 5.17 29.82 40.10
N PRO A 522 5.73 31.05 40.25
CA PRO A 522 6.20 31.56 41.54
C PRO A 522 5.17 31.49 42.68
N ASN A 523 3.88 31.70 42.36
CA ASN A 523 2.74 31.60 43.28
C ASN A 523 1.86 30.36 42.98
N GLY A 524 2.45 29.33 42.37
CA GLY A 524 1.75 28.11 42.03
C GLY A 524 1.72 27.14 43.20
N ALA A 525 0.69 26.30 43.26
CA ALA A 525 0.47 25.39 44.38
C ALA A 525 1.66 24.47 44.69
N ILE A 526 2.38 23.96 43.66
CA ILE A 526 3.55 23.10 43.90
C ILE A 526 4.70 23.92 44.47
N THR A 527 4.92 25.12 43.94
CA THR A 527 5.96 26.04 44.42
C THR A 527 5.73 26.44 45.88
N GLU A 528 4.47 26.70 46.27
CA GLU A 528 4.09 27.00 47.66
C GLU A 528 4.31 25.80 48.60
N ILE A 529 3.90 24.60 48.18
CA ILE A 529 4.13 23.37 48.95
C ILE A 529 5.63 23.12 49.15
N ILE A 530 6.43 23.24 48.09
CA ILE A 530 7.89 23.08 48.17
C ILE A 530 8.47 24.15 49.12
N SER A 531 8.04 25.41 48.96
CA SER A 531 8.56 26.51 49.78
C SER A 531 8.21 26.34 51.26
N SER A 532 7.02 25.82 51.59
CA SER A 532 6.63 25.57 52.99
C SER A 532 7.41 24.41 53.62
N ILE A 533 7.65 23.33 52.86
CA ILE A 533 8.43 22.17 53.34
C ILE A 533 9.88 22.57 53.63
N PHE A 534 10.49 23.41 52.78
CA PHE A 534 11.90 23.82 52.92
C PHE A 534 12.09 25.12 53.72
N GLY A 535 11.02 25.76 54.19
CA GLY A 535 11.07 26.99 54.99
C GLY A 535 11.68 28.21 54.27
N ARG A 536 11.74 28.20 52.92
CA ARG A 536 12.29 29.29 52.10
C ARG A 536 11.56 29.38 50.76
N GLN A 537 11.45 30.58 50.19
CA GLN A 537 10.85 30.76 48.88
C GLN A 537 11.72 30.13 47.79
N ILE A 538 11.24 29.07 47.15
CA ILE A 538 11.93 28.36 46.07
C ILE A 538 11.21 28.62 44.76
N VAL A 539 11.78 29.45 43.89
CA VAL A 539 11.17 29.76 42.58
C VAL A 539 11.70 28.79 41.51
N VAL A 540 11.04 27.64 41.38
CA VAL A 540 11.46 26.51 40.51
C VAL A 540 11.77 26.96 39.07
N LYS A 541 10.91 27.79 38.46
CA LYS A 541 11.07 28.24 37.06
C LYS A 541 12.18 29.27 36.82
N ASN A 542 12.71 29.90 37.88
CA ASN A 542 13.80 30.87 37.77
C ASN A 542 15.18 30.23 37.98
N ASP A 543 15.23 29.05 38.59
CA ASP A 543 16.46 28.29 38.79
C ASP A 543 16.67 27.30 37.63
N PRO A 544 17.82 27.34 36.91
CA PRO A 544 18.10 26.43 35.81
C PRO A 544 18.06 24.95 36.20
N ASN A 545 18.62 24.60 37.36
CA ASN A 545 18.72 23.21 37.80
C ASN A 545 17.37 22.68 38.27
N LEU A 546 16.61 23.48 39.01
CA LEU A 546 15.27 23.09 39.45
C LEU A 546 14.30 22.95 38.27
N SER A 547 14.40 23.85 37.28
CA SER A 547 13.60 23.75 36.04
C SER A 547 13.93 22.45 35.29
N ARG A 548 15.21 22.09 35.16
CA ARG A 548 15.66 20.84 34.54
C ARG A 548 15.14 19.60 35.26
N ILE A 549 15.19 19.59 36.59
CA ILE A 549 14.68 18.48 37.41
C ILE A 549 13.16 18.35 37.25
N ALA A 550 12.42 19.46 37.33
CA ALA A 550 10.97 19.46 37.15
C ALA A 550 10.55 18.89 35.79
N LEU A 551 11.23 19.31 34.72
CA LEU A 551 11.02 18.78 33.37
C LEU A 551 11.30 17.27 33.28
N ILE A 552 12.41 16.80 33.87
CA ILE A 552 12.78 15.37 33.84
C ILE A 552 11.72 14.54 34.56
N LEU A 553 11.26 14.96 35.73
CA LEU A 553 10.24 14.26 36.51
C LEU A 553 8.89 14.25 35.77
N MET A 554 8.51 15.37 35.16
CA MET A 554 7.29 15.47 34.37
C MET A 554 7.34 14.53 33.15
N GLN A 555 8.47 14.49 32.42
CA GLN A 555 8.66 13.57 31.31
C GLN A 555 8.68 12.11 31.76
N ALA A 556 9.29 11.82 32.90
CA ALA A 556 9.30 10.49 33.48
C ALA A 556 7.88 10.02 33.79
N TRP A 557 7.05 10.89 34.37
CA TRP A 557 5.65 10.59 34.67
C TRP A 557 4.82 10.39 33.39
N LEU A 558 4.87 11.33 32.43
CA LEU A 558 4.15 11.23 31.15
C LEU A 558 4.58 10.00 30.33
N GLY A 559 5.90 9.81 30.18
CA GLY A 559 6.47 8.73 29.38
C GLY A 559 6.30 7.35 30.01
N SER A 560 6.27 7.25 31.35
CA SER A 560 6.13 5.97 32.05
C SER A 560 4.86 5.23 31.68
N SER A 561 3.76 5.94 31.40
CA SER A 561 2.46 5.36 31.03
C SER A 561 2.50 4.63 29.70
N TYR A 562 3.21 5.19 28.71
CA TYR A 562 3.40 4.53 27.42
C TYR A 562 4.27 3.28 27.57
N ILE A 563 5.39 3.37 28.29
CA ILE A 563 6.25 2.22 28.58
C ILE A 563 5.48 1.15 29.35
N PHE A 564 4.69 1.55 30.35
CA PHE A 564 3.84 0.67 31.14
C PHE A 564 2.87 -0.12 30.25
N LEU A 565 2.18 0.56 29.32
CA LEU A 565 1.24 -0.07 28.39
C LEU A 565 1.94 -1.10 27.50
N LEU A 566 3.05 -0.70 26.87
CA LEU A 566 3.85 -1.58 26.00
C LEU A 566 4.34 -2.81 26.75
N SER A 567 4.98 -2.58 27.91
CA SER A 567 5.57 -3.63 28.73
C SER A 567 4.51 -4.59 29.24
N THR A 568 3.34 -4.07 29.61
CA THR A 568 2.20 -4.89 30.04
C THR A 568 1.68 -5.79 28.90
N GLY A 569 1.61 -5.29 27.67
CA GLY A 569 1.21 -6.10 26.51
C GLY A 569 2.19 -7.24 26.25
N VAL A 570 3.50 -6.95 26.28
CA VAL A 570 4.56 -7.95 26.13
C VAL A 570 4.55 -8.98 27.26
N LEU A 571 4.44 -8.53 28.51
CA LEU A 571 4.36 -9.41 29.69
C LEU A 571 3.19 -10.39 29.61
N GLN A 572 2.05 -9.96 29.08
CA GLN A 572 0.87 -10.80 28.92
C GLN A 572 0.98 -11.82 27.78
N ALA A 573 1.88 -11.58 26.82
CA ALA A 573 2.15 -12.52 25.73
C ALA A 573 3.09 -13.65 26.12
N ILE A 574 3.80 -13.55 27.27
CA ILE A 574 4.68 -14.61 27.75
C ILE A 574 3.82 -15.81 28.20
N PRO A 575 4.02 -17.00 27.62
CA PRO A 575 3.25 -18.17 28.01
C PRO A 575 3.48 -18.55 29.48
N GLY A 576 2.41 -18.99 30.16
CA GLY A 576 2.45 -19.28 31.60
C GLY A 576 3.27 -20.52 31.97
N ASP A 577 3.39 -21.48 31.05
CA ASP A 577 4.15 -22.72 31.20
C ASP A 577 5.65 -22.48 31.51
N LEU A 578 6.26 -21.43 30.96
CA LEU A 578 7.63 -21.02 31.29
C LEU A 578 7.79 -20.68 32.78
N TYR A 579 6.79 -20.04 33.37
CA TYR A 579 6.80 -19.70 34.80
C TYR A 579 6.48 -20.89 35.69
N GLU A 580 5.69 -21.85 35.19
CA GLU A 580 5.38 -23.12 35.86
C GLU A 580 6.60 -24.05 35.87
N ALA A 581 7.25 -24.24 34.72
CA ALA A 581 8.50 -25.00 34.59
C ALA A 581 9.58 -24.43 35.53
N ALA A 582 9.77 -23.11 35.53
CA ALA A 582 10.71 -22.48 36.45
C ALA A 582 10.32 -22.66 37.93
N ARG A 583 9.03 -22.77 38.25
CA ARG A 583 8.56 -23.05 39.62
C ARG A 583 8.88 -24.50 40.02
N ILE A 584 8.76 -25.45 39.08
CA ILE A 584 9.14 -26.86 39.27
C ILE A 584 10.65 -26.96 39.52
N ASP A 585 11.46 -26.19 38.80
CA ASP A 585 12.93 -26.10 38.99
C ASP A 585 13.36 -25.34 40.26
N GLY A 586 12.42 -24.92 41.11
CA GLY A 586 12.71 -24.20 42.36
C GLY A 586 13.17 -22.75 42.17
N ALA A 587 12.93 -22.13 41.00
CA ALA A 587 13.37 -20.76 40.74
C ALA A 587 12.60 -19.73 41.58
N THR A 588 13.36 -18.91 42.30
CA THR A 588 12.86 -17.76 43.08
C THR A 588 12.23 -16.69 42.18
N ALA A 589 11.43 -15.78 42.75
CA ALA A 589 10.81 -14.69 42.01
C ALA A 589 11.85 -13.78 41.31
N TRP A 590 12.98 -13.53 41.96
CA TRP A 590 14.08 -12.74 41.39
C TRP A 590 14.78 -13.46 40.23
N GLN A 591 14.99 -14.78 40.34
CA GLN A 591 15.53 -15.59 39.25
C GLN A 591 14.58 -15.60 38.05
N LYS A 592 13.27 -15.77 38.26
CA LYS A 592 12.27 -15.69 37.18
C LYS A 592 12.25 -14.31 36.52
N LEU A 593 12.30 -13.24 37.32
CA LEU A 593 12.39 -11.88 36.79
C LEU A 593 13.65 -11.67 35.94
N LYS A 594 14.84 -12.01 36.46
CA LYS A 594 16.12 -11.75 35.79
C LYS A 594 16.40 -12.68 34.61
N ARG A 595 15.95 -13.94 34.67
CA ARG A 595 16.28 -14.97 33.65
C ARG A 595 15.19 -15.22 32.62
N ILE A 596 13.93 -14.93 32.93
CA ILE A 596 12.79 -15.17 32.02
C ILE A 596 12.17 -13.84 31.61
N THR A 597 11.60 -13.11 32.58
CA THR A 597 10.77 -11.94 32.29
C THR A 597 11.56 -10.81 31.65
N LEU A 598 12.64 -10.35 32.28
CA LEU A 598 13.40 -9.19 31.84
C LEU A 598 14.06 -9.41 30.45
N PRO A 599 14.70 -10.56 30.17
CA PRO A 599 15.26 -10.83 28.84
C PRO A 599 14.22 -10.85 27.73
N ILE A 600 13.07 -11.54 27.94
CA ILE A 600 12.01 -11.63 26.92
C ILE A 600 11.39 -10.24 26.68
N VAL A 601 11.10 -9.51 27.75
CA VAL A 601 10.51 -8.19 27.65
C VAL A 601 11.45 -7.20 26.97
N LEU A 602 12.73 -7.14 27.38
CA LEU A 602 13.72 -6.26 26.76
C LEU A 602 13.95 -6.62 25.29
N PHE A 603 13.97 -7.91 24.95
CA PHE A 603 14.11 -8.35 23.56
C PHE A 603 12.97 -7.81 22.68
N GLN A 604 11.72 -7.98 23.11
CA GLN A 604 10.56 -7.53 22.34
C GLN A 604 10.38 -6.01 22.34
N THR A 605 10.75 -5.32 23.42
CA THR A 605 10.58 -3.86 23.55
C THR A 605 11.78 -3.06 23.05
N ALA A 606 12.97 -3.63 22.91
CA ALA A 606 14.20 -2.91 22.56
C ALA A 606 14.06 -1.98 21.33
N PRO A 607 13.46 -2.40 20.19
CA PRO A 607 13.28 -1.50 19.05
C PRO A 607 12.41 -0.27 19.39
N LEU A 608 11.38 -0.47 20.21
CA LEU A 608 10.48 0.60 20.65
C LEU A 608 11.20 1.54 21.63
N LEU A 609 12.07 1.01 22.49
CA LEU A 609 12.89 1.83 23.40
C LEU A 609 13.84 2.75 22.63
N VAL A 610 14.48 2.28 21.56
CA VAL A 610 15.29 3.13 20.65
C VAL A 610 14.44 4.27 20.07
N GLY A 611 13.20 3.97 19.68
CA GLY A 611 12.23 4.97 19.27
C GLY A 611 11.92 6.01 20.35
N GLN A 612 11.82 5.59 21.61
CA GLN A 612 11.58 6.50 22.75
C GLN A 612 12.75 7.44 23.02
N TYR A 613 13.99 6.98 22.90
CA TYR A 613 15.17 7.86 22.99
C TYR A 613 15.16 8.89 21.84
N THR A 614 14.83 8.45 20.62
CA THR A 614 14.75 9.32 19.44
C THR A 614 13.63 10.37 19.59
N PHE A 615 12.50 9.97 20.15
CA PHE A 615 11.38 10.86 20.47
C PHE A 615 11.77 11.91 21.50
N ASN A 616 12.36 11.50 22.63
CA ASN A 616 12.69 12.43 23.71
C ASN A 616 13.81 13.41 23.36
N PHE A 617 14.72 13.03 22.46
CA PHE A 617 15.70 13.96 21.89
C PHE A 617 15.03 15.16 21.20
N ASN A 618 13.89 14.94 20.55
CA ASN A 618 13.13 15.96 19.82
C ASN A 618 11.84 16.36 20.54
N ASN A 619 11.79 16.29 21.87
CA ASN A 619 10.58 16.60 22.63
C ASN A 619 10.39 18.12 22.80
N PHE A 620 9.97 18.76 21.71
CA PHE A 620 9.72 20.20 21.66
C PHE A 620 8.63 20.65 22.65
N SER A 621 7.51 19.92 22.66
CA SER A 621 6.28 20.36 23.35
C SER A 621 6.48 20.51 24.86
N ILE A 622 7.21 19.61 25.51
CA ILE A 622 7.40 19.67 26.96
C ILE A 622 8.22 20.89 27.39
N ILE A 623 9.22 21.26 26.60
CA ILE A 623 10.09 22.40 26.88
C ILE A 623 9.37 23.71 26.59
N TYR A 624 8.79 23.82 25.40
CA TYR A 624 8.19 25.05 24.93
C TYR A 624 6.96 25.42 25.78
N LEU A 625 6.08 24.46 26.08
CA LEU A 625 4.86 24.72 26.85
C LEU A 625 5.11 24.91 28.35
N PHE A 626 6.21 24.36 28.90
CA PHE A 626 6.50 24.51 30.32
C PHE A 626 7.01 25.91 30.65
N ASN A 627 8.04 26.39 29.96
CA ASN A 627 8.63 27.71 30.23
C ASN A 627 9.37 28.32 29.03
N SER A 628 9.03 27.91 27.81
CA SER A 628 9.68 28.37 26.58
C SER A 628 11.20 28.22 26.60
N GLY A 629 11.74 27.17 27.23
CA GLY A 629 13.19 26.91 27.32
C GLY A 629 13.95 27.70 28.38
N GLY A 630 13.26 28.51 29.19
CA GLY A 630 13.87 29.29 30.27
C GLY A 630 14.43 28.45 31.44
N PRO A 631 14.99 29.11 32.46
CA PRO A 631 15.33 30.54 32.54
C PRO A 631 16.42 30.93 31.52
N PHE A 632 16.43 32.19 31.09
CA PHE A 632 17.40 32.71 30.12
C PHE A 632 18.68 33.15 30.81
N ASN A 633 19.83 32.80 30.23
CA ASN A 633 21.14 33.27 30.68
C ASN A 633 21.93 33.79 29.47
N PRO A 634 21.76 35.09 29.14
CA PRO A 634 22.40 35.73 27.98
C PRO A 634 23.92 35.56 27.93
N SER A 635 24.58 35.59 29.09
CA SER A 635 26.04 35.46 29.18
C SER A 635 26.56 34.10 28.74
N LYS A 636 25.72 33.05 28.78
CA LYS A 636 26.12 31.67 28.46
C LYS A 636 25.52 31.13 27.16
N TYR A 637 24.29 31.52 26.82
CA TYR A 637 23.56 30.98 25.66
C TYR A 637 23.24 32.04 24.60
N GLY A 638 23.77 33.26 24.77
CA GLY A 638 23.37 34.42 23.98
C GLY A 638 21.88 34.77 24.18
N ASN A 639 21.40 35.74 23.41
CA ASN A 639 19.99 36.16 23.44
C ASN A 639 19.06 35.23 22.62
N LEU A 640 19.53 34.04 22.23
CA LEU A 640 18.82 33.15 21.31
C LEU A 640 18.31 31.85 21.94
N ALA A 641 18.80 31.48 23.12
CA ALA A 641 18.43 30.23 23.78
C ALA A 641 18.34 30.40 25.31
N GLY A 642 17.53 29.56 25.93
CA GLY A 642 17.41 29.43 27.37
C GLY A 642 18.11 28.17 27.89
N THR A 643 18.18 28.05 29.22
CA THR A 643 18.96 27.01 29.89
C THR A 643 18.36 25.60 29.82
N THR A 644 17.06 25.47 29.52
CA THR A 644 16.38 24.17 29.39
C THR A 644 16.09 23.78 27.94
N ASP A 645 16.42 24.66 26.98
CA ASP A 645 16.19 24.39 25.57
C ASP A 645 16.85 23.09 25.12
N LEU A 646 16.09 22.28 24.38
CA LEU A 646 16.64 21.19 23.60
C LEU A 646 17.00 21.71 22.23
N LEU A 647 17.80 20.94 21.48
CA LEU A 647 18.18 21.36 20.13
C LEU A 647 16.98 21.65 19.22
N ILE A 648 15.87 20.91 19.38
CA ILE A 648 14.65 21.17 18.60
C ILE A 648 13.97 22.49 18.98
N SER A 649 13.89 22.84 20.27
CA SER A 649 13.31 24.12 20.69
C SER A 649 14.22 25.28 20.35
N TYR A 650 15.53 25.05 20.38
CA TYR A 650 16.51 26.00 19.88
C TYR A 650 16.39 26.25 18.37
N ILE A 651 16.29 25.21 17.55
CA ILE A 651 16.03 25.34 16.11
C ILE A 651 14.76 26.17 15.89
N PHE A 652 13.68 25.87 16.60
CA PHE A 652 12.42 26.62 16.48
C PHE A 652 12.61 28.12 16.77
N LYS A 653 13.32 28.46 17.85
CA LYS A 653 13.63 29.87 18.17
C LYS A 653 14.49 30.52 17.09
N LEU A 654 15.49 29.82 16.57
CA LEU A 654 16.31 30.32 15.48
C LEU A 654 15.48 30.59 14.23
N THR A 655 14.65 29.63 13.79
CA THR A 655 13.94 29.72 12.51
C THR A 655 12.71 30.62 12.57
N THR A 656 11.95 30.54 13.67
CA THR A 656 10.60 31.12 13.77
C THR A 656 10.60 32.46 14.49
N GLU A 657 11.33 32.57 15.60
CA GLU A 657 11.38 33.81 16.40
C GLU A 657 12.44 34.77 15.87
N ASN A 658 13.61 34.24 15.49
CA ASN A 658 14.77 35.04 15.12
C ASN A 658 15.12 35.03 13.63
N GLN A 659 14.37 34.29 12.80
CA GLN A 659 14.51 34.24 11.33
C GLN A 659 15.88 33.75 10.79
N TYR A 660 16.67 33.05 11.60
CA TYR A 660 17.89 32.37 11.20
C TYR A 660 17.59 30.99 10.56
N GLN A 661 16.87 30.97 9.43
CA GLN A 661 16.40 29.68 8.86
C GLN A 661 17.53 28.81 8.29
N SER A 662 18.54 29.40 7.64
CA SER A 662 19.63 28.63 7.02
C SER A 662 20.47 27.86 8.04
N ILE A 663 20.95 28.53 9.09
CA ILE A 663 21.70 27.89 10.16
C ILE A 663 20.81 26.95 11.01
N GLY A 664 19.54 27.30 11.23
CA GLY A 664 18.58 26.38 11.87
C GLY A 664 18.39 25.09 11.05
N ALA A 665 18.34 25.20 9.72
CA ALA A 665 18.28 24.05 8.81
C ALA A 665 19.60 23.24 8.85
N ALA A 666 20.77 23.89 8.91
CA ALA A 666 22.06 23.21 9.07
C ALA A 666 22.14 22.41 10.36
N ILE A 667 21.73 23.01 11.49
CA ILE A 667 21.64 22.31 12.78
C ILE A 667 20.69 21.11 12.68
N THR A 668 19.53 21.28 12.03
CA THR A 668 18.56 20.20 11.80
C THR A 668 19.17 19.03 11.02
N VAL A 669 19.95 19.30 9.97
CA VAL A 669 20.62 18.28 9.16
C VAL A 669 21.66 17.53 9.98
N VAL A 670 22.53 18.24 10.71
CA VAL A 670 23.57 17.63 11.56
C VAL A 670 22.96 16.70 12.61
N ILE A 671 21.90 17.17 13.29
CA ILE A 671 21.21 16.40 14.31
C ILE A 671 20.52 15.18 13.70
N SER A 672 19.86 15.34 12.56
CA SER A 672 19.16 14.25 11.89
C SER A 672 20.14 13.14 11.49
N LEU A 673 21.33 13.49 10.98
CA LEU A 673 22.40 12.54 10.68
C LEU A 673 22.91 11.83 11.94
N GLY A 674 23.14 12.57 13.03
CA GLY A 674 23.55 12.00 14.32
C GLY A 674 22.51 11.03 14.89
N LEU A 675 21.23 11.41 14.86
CA LEU A 675 20.12 10.58 15.31
C LEU A 675 19.91 9.35 14.43
N MET A 676 20.01 9.48 13.11
CA MET A 676 19.94 8.34 12.20
C MET A 676 21.07 7.35 12.47
N LEU A 677 22.30 7.83 12.70
CA LEU A 677 23.43 6.98 13.06
C LEU A 677 23.21 6.27 14.40
N PHE A 678 22.74 7.00 15.42
CA PHE A 678 22.42 6.42 16.73
C PHE A 678 21.31 5.36 16.63
N ALA A 679 20.22 5.67 15.95
CA ALA A 679 19.10 4.75 15.74
C ALA A 679 19.55 3.52 14.93
N PHE A 680 20.33 3.69 13.88
CA PHE A 680 20.88 2.59 13.08
C PHE A 680 21.75 1.66 13.93
N ILE A 681 22.64 2.21 14.76
CA ILE A 681 23.47 1.41 15.69
C ILE A 681 22.58 0.67 16.70
N GLY A 682 21.57 1.35 17.25
CA GLY A 682 20.60 0.76 18.19
C GLY A 682 19.83 -0.40 17.58
N PHE A 683 19.27 -0.23 16.38
CA PHE A 683 18.55 -1.29 15.68
C PHE A 683 19.47 -2.44 15.25
N LYS A 684 20.66 -2.15 14.71
CA LYS A 684 21.64 -3.16 14.30
C LYS A 684 22.10 -4.03 15.48
N ASN A 685 22.24 -3.45 16.68
CA ASN A 685 22.71 -4.16 17.86
C ASN A 685 21.58 -4.88 18.63
N SER A 686 20.32 -4.55 18.37
CA SER A 686 19.18 -5.25 18.97
C SER A 686 19.10 -6.69 18.45
N LYS A 687 19.07 -7.67 19.37
CA LYS A 687 18.93 -9.09 19.02
C LYS A 687 17.62 -9.39 18.28
N ALA A 688 16.56 -8.63 18.55
CA ALA A 688 15.28 -8.75 17.85
C ALA A 688 15.41 -8.60 16.33
N PHE A 689 16.32 -7.74 15.87
CA PHE A 689 16.57 -7.52 14.44
C PHE A 689 17.55 -8.53 13.82
N LYS A 690 18.31 -9.26 14.66
CA LYS A 690 19.24 -10.30 14.23
C LYS A 690 18.57 -11.67 14.11
N GLU A 691 17.62 -11.96 14.98
CA GLU A 691 16.94 -13.27 15.06
C GLU A 691 15.69 -13.36 14.18
N GLU A 692 15.11 -12.25 13.69
CA GLU A 692 14.07 -12.27 12.63
C GLU A 692 14.59 -12.80 11.27
N LYS A 693 15.91 -13.03 11.15
CA LYS A 693 16.58 -13.62 9.97
C LYS A 693 16.89 -15.13 10.11
N LEU A 694 16.42 -15.78 11.16
CA LEU A 694 16.42 -17.24 11.34
C LEU A 694 14.98 -17.74 11.34
#